data_AF-A0A1A0MD42-F1
#
_entry.id   AF-A0A1A0MD42-F1
#
_cell.length_a   1.000
_cell.length_b   1.000
_cell.length_c   1.000
_cell.angle_alpha   90.00
_cell.angle_beta   90.00
_cell.angle_gamma   90.00
#
_symmetry.space_group_name_H-M   'P 1'
#
loop_
_entity.id
_entity.type
_entity.pdbx_description
1 polymer ?
#
loop_
_entity_poly.entity_id
_entity_poly.type
_entity_poly.pdbx_seq_one_letter_code
_entity_poly.pdbx_strand_id
1 'polypeptide(L)'
;MLTVLYVHAIATVLAPLLVRRWGRRAFYPLALAPAGSLIWLASNWPGTGEQTLHIDWVPQLSMDITLRLDSLAAIMSVLVLGVGTLVLLYCAEYFHHADGHTENRLPSFAAELVAFSGAMFGLVCSDNTLLLYLFWELTTVLSFLLVGHYAERVASRRAATQALLVTTFGGLAMLTGIIMLGTLAGTYRLSDLVATAPTGTTSSVAVVLVLIGALSKSAIVPMHFWLPGAMAAPTPVSAYLHAAAMVKAGVYLIARMTPGFADHQPWRPTVVTLGLVTLLLAGWRAVREYDLKLILAFGTVSQLGLITVMVGAGGGDLMLAGLAMLCAHAMFKAALFMVVGIIDHATGTRDIRKLAWLGRRSPVLLSIAVAAAASMAGLPPFLGFVAKEADFETLWHSPTLGASAPFVLATVAFGSVFTTIYSLRFLYGAFARKGREEPTIRVTEMHRPSLGFLIPPGILAVAGLGFGLLPNALDHAIADYTATMPGSTGYHLALWHGVNMPLLLSAVILGAGAAAFVLRHRLERFRVPYLPLGNADRMYDAAIRGADRFAVRLTAFTQRGSIPTTQAMILSTLAVLPVAVLLLGPRDQPDLKLWNSPLQVVVGLIVLAAAISATVMRNRLAAVLVVGVTGYGCGTLYIFYGAPDLALTQFLVETLTLVVFLLVLRTLPAESDATHMKRHRLPRALLATAVGASVTALAVYAMAARKTRPLAELLPDAAYYRGHGANTVNVLLVDIRAWDTLGEISVLLVAATGVASMVFRHRRFGSAPRVPKDHRPTPDITWLRGSDLRDPRHRSLVLEVATRMIFPLIMVLSVYFFFAGHNTPGGGFAGGLTAGLALVLRYLAGGRYELGETLPLDAGKILGAGLALSAGTATASLLLGVPVLSSAVVKFTLPLLGSVKVVTALFFDLGVYLIVVGLVLDILRSLGAKVDEELYAPREAATR
;
A
#
# COMPACT_ATOMS: atom_id res chain seq x y z
N MET A 1 31.57 12.56 -10.24
CA MET A 1 30.51 11.94 -9.42
C MET A 1 29.67 10.94 -10.21
N LEU A 2 29.02 11.31 -11.33
CA LEU A 2 28.22 10.35 -12.13
C LEU A 2 28.98 9.12 -12.59
N THR A 3 30.24 9.30 -13.00
CA THR A 3 31.10 8.17 -13.40
C THR A 3 31.20 7.12 -12.30
N VAL A 4 31.30 7.53 -11.04
CA VAL A 4 31.33 6.60 -9.89
C VAL A 4 30.00 5.84 -9.78
N LEU A 5 28.87 6.53 -9.90
CA LEU A 5 27.54 5.91 -9.89
C LEU A 5 27.35 4.93 -11.05
N TYR A 6 27.76 5.30 -12.26
CA TYR A 6 27.70 4.43 -13.44
C TYR A 6 28.60 3.20 -13.30
N VAL A 7 29.83 3.36 -12.82
CA VAL A 7 30.75 2.24 -12.58
C VAL A 7 30.15 1.25 -11.58
N HIS A 8 29.54 1.72 -10.50
CA HIS A 8 28.86 0.85 -9.53
C HIS A 8 27.60 0.19 -10.11
N ALA A 9 26.80 0.92 -10.89
CA ALA A 9 25.62 0.37 -11.54
C ALA A 9 25.98 -0.72 -12.57
N ILE A 10 26.99 -0.47 -13.41
CA ILE A 10 27.50 -1.44 -14.38
C ILE A 10 28.07 -2.66 -13.64
N ALA A 11 28.90 -2.45 -12.62
CA ALA A 11 29.46 -3.55 -11.83
C ALA A 11 28.37 -4.37 -11.12
N THR A 12 27.28 -3.73 -10.67
CA THR A 12 26.10 -4.41 -10.10
C THR A 12 25.43 -5.32 -11.13
N VAL A 13 25.19 -4.83 -12.35
CA VAL A 13 24.56 -5.61 -13.42
C VAL A 13 25.46 -6.77 -13.89
N LEU A 14 26.78 -6.55 -13.92
CA LEU A 14 27.74 -7.57 -14.32
C LEU A 14 28.06 -8.58 -13.21
N ALA A 15 27.86 -8.24 -11.94
CA ALA A 15 28.22 -9.09 -10.80
C ALA A 15 27.63 -10.51 -10.88
N PRO A 16 26.34 -10.72 -11.20
CA PRO A 16 25.78 -12.06 -11.29
C PRO A 16 26.44 -12.92 -12.38
N LEU A 17 26.79 -12.30 -13.52
CA LEU A 17 27.45 -12.97 -14.63
C LEU A 17 28.89 -13.35 -14.26
N LEU A 18 29.63 -12.43 -13.65
CA LEU A 18 30.99 -12.66 -13.19
C LEU A 18 31.05 -13.76 -12.13
N VAL A 19 30.14 -13.74 -11.14
CA VAL A 19 30.08 -14.78 -10.10
C VAL A 19 29.67 -16.14 -10.68
N ARG A 20 28.75 -16.18 -11.64
CA ARG A 20 28.41 -17.44 -12.33
C ARG A 20 29.60 -18.04 -13.08
N ARG A 21 30.48 -17.21 -13.65
CA ARG A 21 31.63 -17.68 -14.44
C ARG A 21 32.89 -17.94 -13.62
N TRP A 22 33.17 -17.13 -12.61
CA TRP A 22 34.41 -17.17 -11.81
C TRP A 22 34.18 -17.55 -10.34
N GLY A 23 32.94 -17.85 -9.95
CA GLY A 23 32.58 -18.18 -8.57
C GLY A 23 32.97 -17.06 -7.60
N ARG A 24 33.51 -17.44 -6.44
CA ARG A 24 34.03 -16.49 -5.43
C ARG A 24 35.18 -15.60 -5.93
N ARG A 25 35.92 -16.00 -6.98
CA ARG A 25 37.03 -15.18 -7.48
C ARG A 25 36.54 -13.91 -8.18
N ALA A 26 35.25 -13.85 -8.55
CA ALA A 26 34.63 -12.65 -9.11
C ALA A 26 34.65 -11.44 -8.16
N PHE A 27 34.81 -11.64 -6.85
CA PHE A 27 34.91 -10.52 -5.91
C PHE A 27 36.17 -9.66 -6.11
N TYR A 28 37.28 -10.22 -6.63
CA TYR A 28 38.49 -9.44 -6.96
C TYR A 28 38.26 -8.39 -8.04
N PRO A 29 37.75 -8.73 -9.25
CA PRO A 29 37.44 -7.73 -10.26
C PRO A 29 36.27 -6.81 -9.84
N LEU A 30 35.30 -7.29 -9.06
CA LEU A 30 34.25 -6.43 -8.52
C LEU A 30 34.79 -5.39 -7.53
N ALA A 31 35.85 -5.70 -6.77
CA ALA A 31 36.51 -4.75 -5.88
C ALA A 31 37.19 -3.58 -6.64
N LEU A 32 37.47 -3.75 -7.95
CA LEU A 32 38.02 -2.67 -8.78
C LEU A 32 37.04 -1.51 -8.97
N ALA A 33 35.73 -1.74 -8.89
CA ALA A 33 34.74 -0.67 -9.01
C ALA A 33 34.85 0.37 -7.88
N PRO A 34 34.76 0.00 -6.58
CA PRO A 34 35.00 0.95 -5.50
C PRO A 34 36.47 1.38 -5.40
N ALA A 35 37.45 0.54 -5.77
CA ALA A 35 38.86 0.94 -5.75
C ALA A 35 39.18 2.03 -6.78
N GLY A 36 38.70 1.86 -8.02
CA GLY A 36 38.84 2.87 -9.07
C GLY A 36 38.07 4.15 -8.73
N SER A 37 36.92 4.02 -8.06
CA SER A 37 36.15 5.17 -7.56
C SER A 37 36.88 5.90 -6.42
N LEU A 38 37.62 5.18 -5.58
CA LEU A 38 38.46 5.77 -4.53
C LEU A 38 39.65 6.51 -5.13
N ILE A 39 40.28 5.96 -6.18
CA ILE A 39 41.33 6.67 -6.94
C ILE A 39 40.77 7.94 -7.56
N TRP A 40 39.60 7.86 -8.21
CA TRP A 40 38.92 9.03 -8.76
C TRP A 40 38.64 10.07 -7.68
N LEU A 41 38.16 9.67 -6.50
CA LEU A 41 37.92 10.57 -5.37
C LEU A 41 39.20 11.23 -4.88
N ALA A 42 40.30 10.49 -4.74
CA ALA A 42 41.60 11.04 -4.35
C ALA A 42 42.12 12.06 -5.37
N SER A 43 41.93 11.80 -6.68
CA SER A 43 42.28 12.75 -7.75
C SER A 43 41.37 13.99 -7.80
N ASN A 44 40.17 13.93 -7.22
CA ASN A 44 39.17 15.00 -7.23
C ASN A 44 38.81 15.45 -5.82
N TRP A 45 39.77 15.39 -4.89
CA TRP A 45 39.54 15.80 -3.51
C TRP A 45 39.08 17.28 -3.49
N PRO A 46 37.95 17.60 -2.82
CA PRO A 46 37.53 18.98 -2.69
C PRO A 46 38.56 19.71 -1.81
N GLY A 47 39.27 20.69 -2.38
CA GLY A 47 40.11 21.61 -1.60
C GLY A 47 39.23 22.61 -0.83
N THR A 48 39.61 23.89 -0.81
CA THR A 48 38.81 24.97 -0.18
C THR A 48 37.48 25.29 -0.89
N GLY A 49 37.10 24.52 -1.91
CA GLY A 49 35.87 24.69 -2.68
C GLY A 49 35.08 23.39 -2.79
N GLU A 50 33.84 23.49 -3.23
CA GLU A 50 32.94 22.36 -3.44
C GLU A 50 32.78 22.04 -4.93
N GLN A 51 32.65 20.76 -5.25
CA GLN A 51 32.28 20.33 -6.60
C GLN A 51 30.80 20.02 -6.66
N THR A 52 30.05 20.77 -7.46
CA THR A 52 28.62 20.54 -7.67
C THR A 52 28.34 20.03 -9.08
N LEU A 53 27.36 19.16 -9.20
CA LEU A 53 26.81 18.70 -10.48
C LEU A 53 25.29 18.81 -10.37
N HIS A 54 24.66 19.35 -11.40
CA HIS A 54 23.22 19.50 -11.47
C HIS A 54 22.70 18.98 -12.82
N ILE A 55 21.67 18.13 -12.77
CA ILE A 55 20.96 17.63 -13.94
C ILE A 55 19.46 17.68 -13.64
N ASP A 56 18.71 18.33 -14.51
CA ASP A 56 17.24 18.34 -14.45
C ASP A 56 16.69 16.92 -14.59
N TRP A 57 15.84 16.49 -13.65
CA TRP A 57 15.20 15.17 -13.72
C TRP A 57 13.67 15.26 -13.68
N VAL A 58 13.10 15.81 -12.60
CA VAL A 58 11.66 16.10 -12.52
C VAL A 58 11.44 17.51 -11.95
N PRO A 59 11.54 18.57 -12.80
CA PRO A 59 11.48 19.96 -12.35
C PRO A 59 10.17 20.33 -11.64
N GLN A 60 9.05 19.72 -12.02
CA GLN A 60 7.74 19.98 -11.40
C GLN A 60 7.68 19.58 -9.92
N LEU A 61 8.56 18.66 -9.50
CA LEU A 61 8.70 18.22 -8.10
C LEU A 61 9.96 18.81 -7.44
N SER A 62 10.71 19.67 -8.14
CA SER A 62 12.04 20.11 -7.73
C SER A 62 12.98 18.94 -7.38
N MET A 63 12.82 17.82 -8.09
CA MET A 63 13.53 16.57 -7.85
C MET A 63 14.64 16.40 -8.89
N ASP A 64 15.62 17.32 -8.85
CA ASP A 64 16.77 17.29 -9.75
C ASP A 64 17.90 16.45 -9.20
N ILE A 65 18.74 15.90 -10.09
CA ILE A 65 19.95 15.18 -9.71
C ILE A 65 21.03 16.20 -9.39
N THR A 66 20.96 16.77 -8.19
CA THR A 66 21.98 17.69 -7.66
C THR A 66 22.92 16.93 -6.72
N LEU A 67 24.16 16.77 -7.14
CA LEU A 67 25.23 16.16 -6.36
C LEU A 67 26.24 17.23 -5.92
N ARG A 68 26.72 17.14 -4.68
CA ARG A 68 27.71 18.04 -4.07
C ARG A 68 28.77 17.21 -3.35
N LEU A 69 30.03 17.38 -3.75
CA LEU A 69 31.19 16.79 -3.12
C LEU A 69 31.98 17.89 -2.40
N ASP A 70 31.85 17.92 -1.08
CA ASP A 70 32.64 18.71 -0.15
C ASP A 70 33.38 17.80 0.84
N SER A 71 34.14 18.38 1.78
CA SER A 71 35.06 17.61 2.63
C SER A 71 34.35 16.54 3.47
N LEU A 72 33.15 16.84 4.00
CA LEU A 72 32.34 15.83 4.72
C LEU A 72 31.92 14.67 3.79
N ALA A 73 31.40 14.98 2.60
CA ALA A 73 31.01 13.96 1.62
C ALA A 73 32.22 13.15 1.13
N ALA A 74 33.39 13.79 0.98
CA ALA A 74 34.63 13.15 0.57
C ALA A 74 35.14 12.16 1.62
N ILE A 75 35.20 12.56 2.90
CA ILE A 75 35.59 11.66 4.01
C ILE A 75 34.64 10.46 4.06
N MET A 76 33.33 10.70 4.01
CA MET A 76 32.36 9.62 4.01
C MET A 76 32.50 8.70 2.79
N SER A 77 32.81 9.26 1.62
CA SER A 77 33.06 8.49 0.41
C SER A 77 34.33 7.63 0.51
N VAL A 78 35.41 8.11 1.15
CA VAL A 78 36.60 7.29 1.44
C VAL A 78 36.24 6.10 2.31
N LEU A 79 35.43 6.30 3.35
CA LEU A 79 35.00 5.21 4.24
C LEU A 79 34.13 4.19 3.50
N VAL A 80 33.14 4.66 2.72
CA VAL A 80 32.24 3.81 1.94
C VAL A 80 33.01 3.02 0.88
N LEU A 81 33.81 3.69 0.05
CA LEU A 81 34.51 3.07 -1.07
C LEU A 81 35.71 2.24 -0.58
N GLY A 82 36.54 2.78 0.31
CA GLY A 82 37.74 2.10 0.81
C GLY A 82 37.42 0.85 1.62
N VAL A 83 36.50 0.94 2.60
CA VAL A 83 36.06 -0.26 3.33
C VAL A 83 35.28 -1.20 2.41
N GLY A 84 34.50 -0.67 1.45
CA GLY A 84 33.81 -1.47 0.44
C GLY A 84 34.76 -2.33 -0.40
N THR A 85 35.85 -1.75 -0.88
CA THR A 85 36.92 -2.48 -1.59
C THR A 85 37.48 -3.60 -0.73
N LEU A 86 37.87 -3.30 0.52
CA LEU A 86 38.45 -4.29 1.43
C LEU A 86 37.46 -5.40 1.79
N VAL A 87 36.17 -5.09 1.96
CA VAL A 87 35.12 -6.08 2.21
C VAL A 87 34.92 -6.97 0.98
N LEU A 88 34.93 -6.44 -0.24
CA LEU A 88 34.83 -7.25 -1.45
C LEU A 88 36.02 -8.21 -1.57
N LEU A 89 37.25 -7.73 -1.35
CA LEU A 89 38.44 -8.59 -1.31
C LEU A 89 38.31 -9.68 -0.24
N TYR A 90 37.80 -9.33 0.95
CA TYR A 90 37.53 -10.26 2.03
C TYR A 90 36.48 -11.33 1.68
N CYS A 91 35.44 -10.97 0.91
CA CYS A 91 34.40 -11.92 0.46
C CYS A 91 34.96 -13.07 -0.37
N ALA A 92 36.02 -12.81 -1.16
CA ALA A 92 36.64 -13.83 -2.01
C ALA A 92 37.11 -15.05 -1.20
N GLU A 93 37.64 -14.84 0.00
CA GLU A 93 38.10 -15.91 0.90
C GLU A 93 37.01 -16.35 1.90
N TYR A 94 36.13 -15.43 2.34
CA TYR A 94 35.06 -15.75 3.29
C TYR A 94 34.09 -16.83 2.78
N PHE A 95 33.71 -16.79 1.50
CA PHE A 95 32.78 -17.77 0.90
C PHE A 95 33.48 -19.04 0.40
N HIS A 96 34.73 -19.28 0.80
CA HIS A 96 35.41 -20.55 0.54
C HIS A 96 34.89 -21.61 1.52
N HIS A 97 34.16 -22.61 1.03
CA HIS A 97 33.68 -23.73 1.83
C HIS A 97 34.58 -24.95 1.66
N ALA A 98 34.84 -25.69 2.74
CA ALA A 98 35.76 -26.83 2.75
C ALA A 98 35.31 -28.01 1.86
N ASP A 99 34.00 -28.11 1.61
CA ASP A 99 33.36 -29.09 0.72
C ASP A 99 33.33 -28.64 -0.75
N GLY A 100 33.88 -27.46 -1.07
CA GLY A 100 33.94 -26.91 -2.43
C GLY A 100 32.60 -26.39 -2.96
N HIS A 101 31.53 -26.38 -2.16
CA HIS A 101 30.23 -25.91 -2.63
C HIS A 101 30.23 -24.37 -2.79
N THR A 102 29.46 -23.89 -3.78
CA THR A 102 29.22 -22.46 -3.97
C THR A 102 27.78 -22.16 -3.58
N GLU A 103 27.57 -21.16 -2.72
CA GLU A 103 26.21 -20.78 -2.30
C GLU A 103 25.38 -20.27 -3.50
N ASN A 104 24.15 -20.75 -3.65
CA ASN A 104 23.27 -20.40 -4.78
C ASN A 104 22.98 -18.89 -4.90
N ARG A 105 22.92 -18.18 -3.77
CA ARG A 105 22.61 -16.74 -3.71
C ARG A 105 23.84 -15.84 -3.83
N LEU A 106 25.04 -16.41 -3.99
CA LEU A 106 26.28 -15.63 -4.11
C LEU A 106 26.27 -14.61 -5.27
N PRO A 107 25.69 -14.91 -6.46
CA PRO A 107 25.58 -13.92 -7.55
C PRO A 107 24.78 -12.67 -7.15
N SER A 108 23.63 -12.87 -6.48
CA SER A 108 22.79 -11.77 -5.99
C SER A 108 23.49 -11.00 -4.87
N PHE A 109 24.11 -11.71 -3.92
CA PHE A 109 24.87 -11.09 -2.83
C PHE A 109 25.97 -10.15 -3.34
N ALA A 110 26.73 -10.56 -4.36
CA ALA A 110 27.78 -9.73 -4.92
C ALA A 110 27.23 -8.47 -5.61
N ALA A 111 26.11 -8.61 -6.34
CA ALA A 111 25.43 -7.48 -6.96
C ALA A 111 24.89 -6.50 -5.89
N GLU A 112 24.21 -7.02 -4.86
CA GLU A 112 23.66 -6.24 -3.76
C GLU A 112 24.75 -5.47 -3.00
N LEU A 113 25.91 -6.07 -2.76
CA LEU A 113 27.01 -5.45 -2.03
C LEU A 113 27.68 -4.30 -2.82
N VAL A 114 27.86 -4.48 -4.13
CA VAL A 114 28.40 -3.42 -5.02
C VAL A 114 27.36 -2.31 -5.23
N ALA A 115 26.08 -2.67 -5.42
CA ALA A 115 24.98 -1.72 -5.49
C ALA A 115 24.90 -0.88 -4.22
N PHE A 116 25.11 -1.51 -3.06
CA PHE A 116 25.07 -0.83 -1.77
C PHE A 116 26.20 0.19 -1.62
N SER A 117 27.41 -0.13 -2.13
CA SER A 117 28.52 0.84 -2.22
C SER A 117 28.14 2.06 -3.08
N GLY A 118 27.56 1.84 -4.26
CA GLY A 118 27.13 2.91 -5.15
C GLY A 118 26.00 3.76 -4.56
N ALA A 119 25.01 3.11 -3.93
CA ALA A 119 23.88 3.78 -3.28
C ALA A 119 24.34 4.64 -2.08
N MET A 120 25.28 4.14 -1.28
CA MET A 120 25.85 4.90 -0.18
C MET A 120 26.69 6.08 -0.67
N PHE A 121 27.46 5.93 -1.75
CA PHE A 121 28.16 7.05 -2.39
C PHE A 121 27.17 8.11 -2.90
N GLY A 122 26.10 7.68 -3.57
CA GLY A 122 25.02 8.57 -4.01
C GLY A 122 24.35 9.32 -2.85
N LEU A 123 24.07 8.63 -1.75
CA LEU A 123 23.51 9.22 -0.53
C LEU A 123 24.38 10.36 0.01
N VAL A 124 25.69 10.12 0.17
CA VAL A 124 26.61 11.10 0.78
C VAL A 124 26.97 12.25 -0.15
N CYS A 125 26.79 12.08 -1.46
CA CYS A 125 27.00 13.14 -2.44
C CYS A 125 25.71 13.89 -2.80
N SER A 126 24.55 13.51 -2.27
CA SER A 126 23.28 14.15 -2.64
C SER A 126 23.12 15.51 -1.96
N ASP A 127 22.96 16.56 -2.76
CA ASP A 127 22.58 17.90 -2.26
C ASP A 127 21.06 18.07 -2.30
N ASN A 128 20.36 17.46 -3.26
CA ASN A 128 18.89 17.45 -3.24
C ASN A 128 18.39 16.45 -2.18
N THR A 129 17.58 16.91 -1.23
CA THR A 129 17.04 16.11 -0.12
C THR A 129 16.10 15.00 -0.57
N LEU A 130 15.35 15.18 -1.68
CA LEU A 130 14.53 14.13 -2.27
C LEU A 130 15.39 13.03 -2.92
N LEU A 131 16.50 13.42 -3.55
CA LEU A 131 17.49 12.49 -4.09
C LEU A 131 18.22 11.74 -2.96
N LEU A 132 18.57 12.45 -1.88
CA LEU A 132 19.13 11.85 -0.67
C LEU A 132 18.17 10.80 -0.12
N TYR A 133 16.87 11.09 -0.04
CA TYR A 133 15.85 10.12 0.37
C TYR A 133 15.75 8.91 -0.59
N LEU A 134 15.86 9.12 -1.91
CA LEU A 134 15.88 8.01 -2.86
C LEU A 134 17.05 7.05 -2.60
N PHE A 135 18.27 7.57 -2.43
CA PHE A 135 19.42 6.75 -2.07
C PHE A 135 19.30 6.19 -0.64
N TRP A 136 18.66 6.91 0.27
CA TRP A 136 18.35 6.43 1.62
C TRP A 136 17.52 5.15 1.61
N GLU A 137 16.43 5.12 0.84
CA GLU A 137 15.59 3.93 0.72
C GLU A 137 16.27 2.85 -0.12
N LEU A 138 17.06 3.20 -1.14
CA LEU A 138 17.85 2.22 -1.89
C LEU A 138 18.81 1.46 -0.96
N THR A 139 19.47 2.16 -0.03
CA THR A 139 20.31 1.50 1.00
C THR A 139 19.49 0.67 1.98
N THR A 140 18.24 1.09 2.31
CA THR A 140 17.31 0.28 3.12
C THR A 140 17.02 -1.04 2.44
N VAL A 141 16.58 -1.03 1.18
CA VAL A 141 16.22 -2.22 0.42
C VAL A 141 17.42 -3.15 0.24
N LEU A 142 18.57 -2.61 -0.16
CA LEU A 142 19.79 -3.41 -0.33
C LEU A 142 20.26 -4.03 0.99
N SER A 143 20.17 -3.29 2.10
CA SER A 143 20.50 -3.85 3.42
C SER A 143 19.54 -4.96 3.85
N PHE A 144 18.26 -4.85 3.53
CA PHE A 144 17.26 -5.88 3.80
C PHE A 144 17.60 -7.18 3.05
N LEU A 145 17.96 -7.08 1.78
CA LEU A 145 18.36 -8.24 0.97
C LEU A 145 19.64 -8.90 1.51
N LEU A 146 20.65 -8.10 1.86
CA LEU A 146 21.93 -8.57 2.42
C LEU A 146 21.76 -9.22 3.80
N VAL A 147 20.91 -8.67 4.68
CA VAL A 147 20.59 -9.27 5.99
C VAL A 147 19.78 -10.56 5.82
N GLY A 148 18.91 -10.59 4.82
CA GLY A 148 18.08 -11.73 4.42
C GLY A 148 18.79 -12.75 3.53
N HIS A 149 20.13 -12.73 3.42
CA HIS A 149 20.89 -13.63 2.56
C HIS A 149 20.59 -15.12 2.83
N TYR A 150 20.52 -15.50 4.11
CA TYR A 150 20.12 -16.85 4.53
C TYR A 150 18.60 -16.96 4.72
N ALA A 151 17.83 -16.65 3.67
CA ALA A 151 16.36 -16.60 3.70
C ALA A 151 15.70 -17.91 4.14
N GLU A 152 16.37 -19.05 4.02
CA GLU A 152 15.89 -20.35 4.51
C GLU A 152 15.67 -20.33 6.05
N ARG A 153 16.49 -19.55 6.76
CA ARG A 153 16.50 -19.48 8.23
C ARG A 153 15.45 -18.46 8.72
N VAL A 154 14.51 -18.93 9.54
CA VAL A 154 13.47 -18.08 10.18
C VAL A 154 14.07 -16.87 10.88
N ALA A 155 15.19 -17.05 11.58
CA ALA A 155 15.89 -15.96 12.29
C ALA A 155 16.41 -14.86 11.35
N SER A 156 16.95 -15.23 10.18
CA SER A 156 17.45 -14.25 9.18
C SER A 156 16.28 -13.50 8.54
N ARG A 157 15.18 -14.18 8.20
CA ARG A 157 13.96 -13.52 7.71
C ARG A 157 13.39 -12.54 8.73
N ARG A 158 13.24 -12.96 9.98
CA ARG A 158 12.72 -12.09 11.06
C ARG A 158 13.61 -10.86 11.26
N ALA A 159 14.94 -11.05 11.32
CA ALA A 159 15.88 -9.96 11.47
C ALA A 159 15.84 -8.97 10.29
N ALA A 160 15.80 -9.49 9.05
CA ALA A 160 15.68 -8.66 7.85
C ALA A 160 14.38 -7.85 7.86
N THR A 161 13.23 -8.48 8.10
CA THR A 161 11.93 -7.79 8.17
C THR A 161 11.88 -6.76 9.29
N GLN A 162 12.45 -7.06 10.47
CA GLN A 162 12.54 -6.10 11.56
C GLN A 162 13.37 -4.87 11.18
N ALA A 163 14.54 -5.08 10.58
CA ALA A 163 15.39 -3.98 10.11
C ALA A 163 14.69 -3.13 9.04
N LEU A 164 14.04 -3.76 8.06
CA LEU A 164 13.26 -3.09 7.02
C LEU A 164 12.15 -2.24 7.62
N LEU A 165 11.29 -2.83 8.47
CA LEU A 165 10.15 -2.11 9.05
C LEU A 165 10.58 -0.91 9.91
N VAL A 166 11.62 -1.07 10.73
CA VAL A 166 12.10 0.03 11.60
C VAL A 166 12.74 1.16 10.77
N THR A 167 13.57 0.81 9.79
CA THR A 167 14.28 1.82 8.98
C THR A 167 13.37 2.48 7.94
N THR A 168 12.41 1.75 7.36
CA THR A 168 11.38 2.33 6.49
C THR A 168 10.39 3.20 7.27
N PHE A 169 10.01 2.82 8.50
CA PHE A 169 9.20 3.70 9.36
C PHE A 169 9.92 5.03 9.61
N GLY A 170 11.21 4.98 9.95
CA GLY A 170 12.02 6.19 10.10
C GLY A 170 12.20 6.96 8.79
N GLY A 171 12.41 6.27 7.68
CA GLY A 171 12.52 6.84 6.34
C GLY A 171 11.27 7.59 5.91
N LEU A 172 10.08 7.02 6.11
CA LEU A 172 8.80 7.67 5.79
C LEU A 172 8.52 8.90 6.68
N ALA A 173 8.87 8.83 7.96
CA ALA A 173 8.83 10.00 8.84
C ALA A 173 9.77 11.10 8.31
N MET A 174 11.00 10.75 7.96
CA MET A 174 11.97 11.67 7.38
C MET A 174 11.50 12.27 6.05
N LEU A 175 10.87 11.50 5.16
CA LEU A 175 10.29 12.03 3.92
C LEU A 175 9.25 13.12 4.22
N THR A 176 8.39 12.88 5.21
CA THR A 176 7.41 13.89 5.65
C THR A 176 8.12 15.15 6.14
N GLY A 177 9.17 15.00 6.95
CA GLY A 177 10.00 16.12 7.40
C GLY A 177 10.73 16.87 6.27
N ILE A 178 11.26 16.15 5.28
CA ILE A 178 11.91 16.72 4.08
C ILE A 178 10.89 17.55 3.27
N ILE A 179 9.69 17.02 3.03
CA ILE A 179 8.62 17.75 2.31
C ILE A 179 8.22 19.00 3.08
N MET A 180 8.06 18.91 4.41
CA MET A 180 7.74 20.07 5.25
C MET A 180 8.85 21.13 5.21
N LEU A 181 10.12 20.76 5.36
CA LEU A 181 11.23 21.71 5.29
C LEU A 181 11.38 22.33 3.89
N GLY A 182 11.29 21.50 2.84
CA GLY A 182 11.44 21.96 1.47
C GLY A 182 10.33 22.91 1.03
N THR A 183 9.08 22.66 1.45
CA THR A 183 7.96 23.56 1.19
C THR A 183 8.05 24.86 1.99
N LEU A 184 8.52 24.81 3.24
CA LEU A 184 8.72 26.02 4.06
C LEU A 184 9.85 26.91 3.54
N ALA A 185 10.95 26.31 3.07
CA ALA A 185 12.11 27.05 2.57
C ALA A 185 12.00 27.41 1.08
N GLY A 186 11.09 26.79 0.33
CA GLY A 186 10.96 26.97 -1.13
C GLY A 186 12.05 26.27 -1.95
N THR A 187 12.87 25.41 -1.34
CA THR A 187 13.98 24.68 -1.98
C THR A 187 14.17 23.32 -1.33
N TYR A 188 14.51 22.31 -2.14
CA TYR A 188 14.88 20.97 -1.66
C TYR A 188 16.39 20.75 -1.59
N ARG A 189 17.20 21.79 -1.82
CA ARG A 189 18.66 21.71 -1.70
C ARG A 189 19.07 21.80 -0.23
N LEU A 190 19.82 20.81 0.22
CA LEU A 190 20.29 20.69 1.59
C LEU A 190 21.29 21.80 1.94
N SER A 191 22.15 22.17 0.99
CA SER A 191 23.02 23.35 1.08
C SER A 191 22.24 24.62 1.46
N ASP A 192 21.18 24.93 0.71
CA ASP A 192 20.33 26.11 0.96
C ASP A 192 19.58 26.02 2.28
N LEU A 193 19.03 24.84 2.61
CA LEU A 193 18.32 24.59 3.89
C LEU A 193 19.22 24.79 5.10
N VAL A 194 20.51 24.45 5.00
CA VAL A 194 21.48 24.64 6.07
C VAL A 194 21.93 26.10 6.16
N ALA A 195 22.13 26.76 5.01
CA ALA A 195 22.53 28.17 4.97
C ALA A 195 21.44 29.11 5.50
N THR A 196 20.17 28.79 5.22
CA THR A 196 19.00 29.60 5.62
C THR A 196 17.95 28.72 6.29
N ALA A 197 18.25 28.22 7.49
CA ALA A 197 17.37 27.31 8.21
C ALA A 197 16.00 27.95 8.53
N PRO A 198 14.86 27.38 8.07
CA PRO A 198 13.54 27.92 8.36
C PRO A 198 13.24 27.76 9.85
N THR A 199 12.65 28.76 10.51
CA THR A 199 12.35 28.73 11.95
C THR A 199 10.86 28.50 12.26
N GLY A 200 10.51 28.33 13.54
CA GLY A 200 9.13 28.16 14.00
C GLY A 200 8.72 26.71 14.31
N THR A 201 7.46 26.54 14.74
CA THR A 201 6.93 25.25 15.23
C THR A 201 6.87 24.20 14.13
N THR A 202 6.43 24.55 12.92
CA THR A 202 6.35 23.62 11.79
C THR A 202 7.73 23.11 11.39
N SER A 203 8.74 23.99 11.35
CA SER A 203 10.14 23.60 11.14
C SER A 203 10.64 22.68 12.25
N SER A 204 10.32 22.99 13.52
CA SER A 204 10.70 22.15 14.67
C SER A 204 10.13 20.72 14.56
N VAL A 205 8.86 20.58 14.16
CA VAL A 205 8.24 19.27 13.90
C VAL A 205 8.94 18.57 12.73
N ALA A 206 9.20 19.29 11.64
CA ALA A 206 9.87 18.73 10.47
C ALA A 206 11.29 18.23 10.78
N VAL A 207 12.05 18.99 11.58
CA VAL A 207 13.37 18.59 12.09
C VAL A 207 13.30 17.32 12.93
N VAL A 208 12.31 17.21 13.84
CA VAL A 208 12.12 15.99 14.63
C VAL A 208 11.80 14.79 13.73
N LEU A 209 10.97 14.96 12.70
CA LEU A 209 10.66 13.92 11.73
C LEU A 209 11.89 13.47 10.93
N VAL A 210 12.76 14.41 10.53
CA VAL A 210 14.05 14.09 9.89
C VAL A 210 14.98 13.34 10.85
N LEU A 211 15.06 13.80 12.11
CA LEU A 211 15.84 13.13 13.15
C LEU A 211 15.34 11.71 13.41
N ILE A 212 14.03 11.45 13.40
CA ILE A 212 13.49 10.09 13.53
C ILE A 212 14.07 9.17 12.45
N GLY A 213 14.17 9.63 11.20
CA GLY A 213 14.85 8.89 10.14
C GLY A 213 16.32 8.65 10.45
N ALA A 214 17.09 9.69 10.75
CA ALA A 214 18.51 9.60 11.06
C ALA A 214 18.80 8.63 12.22
N LEU A 215 18.06 8.78 13.32
CA LEU A 215 18.21 7.97 14.53
C LEU A 215 17.80 6.51 14.30
N SER A 216 16.79 6.25 13.45
CA SER A 216 16.38 4.88 13.10
C SER A 216 17.49 4.11 12.37
N LYS A 217 18.16 4.76 11.41
CA LYS A 217 19.20 4.16 10.55
C LYS A 217 20.54 4.00 11.28
N SER A 218 20.83 4.90 12.21
CA SER A 218 22.02 4.83 13.09
C SER A 218 21.81 3.96 14.34
N ALA A 219 20.68 3.25 14.44
CA ALA A 219 20.36 2.37 15.57
C ALA A 219 20.47 3.09 16.94
N ILE A 220 20.00 4.34 17.03
CA ILE A 220 19.94 5.08 18.29
C ILE A 220 18.70 4.66 19.09
N VAL A 221 18.78 4.65 20.41
CA VAL A 221 17.64 4.35 21.31
C VAL A 221 16.50 5.34 21.01
N PRO A 222 15.24 4.88 20.88
CA PRO A 222 14.74 3.52 21.17
C PRO A 222 14.84 2.51 20.01
N MET A 223 15.28 2.91 18.83
CA MET A 223 15.26 2.09 17.60
C MET A 223 16.50 1.20 17.41
N HIS A 224 17.39 1.10 18.39
CA HIS A 224 18.63 0.32 18.34
C HIS A 224 18.51 -1.20 18.13
N PHE A 225 17.34 -1.79 18.41
CA PHE A 225 17.19 -3.25 18.57
C PHE A 225 17.29 -4.06 17.28
N TRP A 226 17.12 -3.45 16.11
CA TRP A 226 17.26 -4.15 14.83
C TRP A 226 18.72 -4.51 14.52
N LEU A 227 19.70 -3.73 15.00
CA LEU A 227 21.11 -3.91 14.67
C LEU A 227 21.70 -5.22 15.24
N PRO A 228 21.48 -5.58 16.53
CA PRO A 228 21.89 -6.90 17.04
C PRO A 228 21.25 -8.06 16.27
N GLY A 229 19.97 -7.94 15.90
CA GLY A 229 19.26 -8.95 15.10
C GLY A 229 19.89 -9.13 13.70
N ALA A 230 20.34 -8.04 13.08
CA ALA A 230 21.00 -8.05 11.78
C ALA A 230 22.34 -8.83 11.75
N MET A 231 22.92 -9.20 12.90
CA MET A 231 24.10 -10.08 12.99
C MET A 231 23.86 -11.53 12.53
N ALA A 232 22.63 -11.85 12.13
CA ALA A 232 22.29 -13.05 11.37
C ALA A 232 22.92 -13.06 9.96
N ALA A 233 23.26 -11.89 9.42
CA ALA A 233 23.87 -11.72 8.10
C ALA A 233 25.30 -12.32 8.04
N PRO A 234 25.80 -12.63 6.83
CA PRO A 234 27.22 -12.92 6.61
C PRO A 234 28.12 -11.84 7.20
N THR A 235 29.28 -12.23 7.74
CA THR A 235 30.18 -11.27 8.40
C THR A 235 30.69 -10.13 7.51
N PRO A 236 30.93 -10.31 6.20
CA PRO A 236 31.28 -9.20 5.32
C PRO A 236 30.21 -8.09 5.29
N VAL A 237 28.93 -8.46 5.36
CA VAL A 237 27.81 -7.51 5.45
C VAL A 237 27.91 -6.72 6.75
N SER A 238 28.14 -7.40 7.88
CA SER A 238 28.29 -6.73 9.17
C SER A 238 29.51 -5.79 9.19
N ALA A 239 30.64 -6.23 8.63
CA ALA A 239 31.84 -5.42 8.51
C ALA A 239 31.62 -4.17 7.66
N TYR A 240 30.75 -4.23 6.64
CA TYR A 240 30.49 -3.08 5.79
C TYR A 240 29.39 -2.16 6.34
N LEU A 241 28.18 -2.70 6.49
CA LEU A 241 26.98 -1.94 6.86
C LEU A 241 27.11 -1.34 8.26
N HIS A 242 27.71 -2.06 9.21
CA HIS A 242 27.73 -1.66 10.62
C HIS A 242 29.06 -1.03 11.05
N ALA A 243 30.09 -1.02 10.20
CA ALA A 243 31.31 -0.29 10.49
C ALA A 243 31.41 1.02 9.72
N ALA A 244 31.15 1.01 8.41
CA ALA A 244 31.58 2.10 7.51
C ALA A 244 30.43 2.78 6.74
N ALA A 245 29.29 2.12 6.57
CA ALA A 245 28.28 2.55 5.62
C ALA A 245 26.90 2.84 6.24
N MET A 246 25.99 1.85 6.28
CA MET A 246 24.57 2.04 6.59
C MET A 246 24.33 2.82 7.89
N VAL A 247 24.98 2.38 8.97
CA VAL A 247 24.75 2.96 10.31
C VAL A 247 25.37 4.35 10.47
N LYS A 248 26.20 4.79 9.53
CA LYS A 248 26.74 6.14 9.48
C LYS A 248 25.89 7.08 8.63
N ALA A 249 24.93 6.59 7.85
CA ALA A 249 24.07 7.45 7.03
C ALA A 249 23.29 8.47 7.87
N GLY A 250 22.74 8.04 9.02
CA GLY A 250 22.06 8.97 9.93
C GLY A 250 23.03 9.89 10.67
N VAL A 251 24.21 9.42 11.05
CA VAL A 251 25.26 10.27 11.63
C VAL A 251 25.72 11.33 10.63
N TYR A 252 25.90 10.96 9.36
CA TYR A 252 26.23 11.86 8.27
C TYR A 252 25.14 12.91 8.08
N LEU A 253 23.85 12.51 8.04
CA LEU A 253 22.75 13.47 7.90
C LEU A 253 22.69 14.44 9.08
N ILE A 254 22.90 13.96 10.31
CA ILE A 254 22.99 14.81 11.50
C ILE A 254 24.16 15.79 11.34
N ALA A 255 25.36 15.31 11.04
CA ALA A 255 26.52 16.16 10.82
C ALA A 255 26.24 17.22 9.75
N ARG A 256 25.66 16.81 8.62
CA ARG A 256 25.32 17.64 7.47
C ARG A 256 24.36 18.77 7.78
N MET A 257 23.37 18.52 8.64
CA MET A 257 22.35 19.49 9.03
C MET A 257 22.74 20.34 10.24
N THR A 258 23.69 19.87 11.05
CA THR A 258 24.10 20.54 12.31
C THR A 258 24.47 22.02 12.11
N PRO A 259 25.21 22.45 11.07
CA PRO A 259 25.58 23.86 10.91
C PRO A 259 24.39 24.84 10.88
N GLY A 260 23.24 24.42 10.34
CA GLY A 260 22.04 25.25 10.24
C GLY A 260 21.01 24.98 11.35
N PHE A 261 20.97 23.74 11.87
CA PHE A 261 19.90 23.30 12.77
C PHE A 261 20.30 23.10 14.23
N ALA A 262 21.57 23.23 14.60
CA ALA A 262 22.00 22.97 15.99
C ALA A 262 21.31 23.87 17.03
N ASP A 263 21.02 25.12 16.69
CA ASP A 263 20.34 26.06 17.58
C ASP A 263 18.81 25.87 17.63
N HIS A 264 18.24 24.99 16.79
CA HIS A 264 16.84 24.65 16.88
C HIS A 264 16.53 23.95 18.21
N GLN A 265 15.51 24.47 18.90
CA GLN A 265 15.15 24.06 20.26
C GLN A 265 15.01 22.52 20.45
N PRO A 266 14.42 21.73 19.53
CA PRO A 266 14.37 20.27 19.70
C PRO A 266 15.65 19.53 19.31
N TRP A 267 16.59 20.14 18.57
CA TRP A 267 17.74 19.44 17.99
C TRP A 267 18.72 18.94 19.04
N ARG A 268 19.43 19.85 19.72
CA ARG A 268 20.48 19.51 20.69
C ARG A 268 19.97 18.60 21.81
N PRO A 269 18.84 18.90 22.50
CA PRO A 269 18.37 18.04 23.59
C PRO A 269 18.07 16.62 23.12
N THR A 270 17.48 16.46 21.93
CA THR A 270 17.15 15.14 21.38
C THR A 270 18.41 14.35 21.04
N VAL A 271 19.32 14.96 20.27
CA VAL A 271 20.53 14.29 19.77
C VAL A 271 21.47 13.94 20.91
N VAL A 272 21.71 14.87 21.84
CA VAL A 272 22.60 14.64 23.00
C VAL A 272 22.01 13.60 23.94
N THR A 273 20.75 13.74 24.36
CA THR A 273 20.13 12.83 25.34
C THR A 273 20.05 11.41 24.79
N LEU A 274 19.52 11.24 23.57
CA LEU A 274 19.39 9.91 22.98
C LEU A 274 20.75 9.28 22.66
N GLY A 275 21.74 10.09 22.24
CA GLY A 275 23.11 9.64 22.04
C GLY A 275 23.77 9.11 23.33
N LEU A 276 23.67 9.86 24.44
CA LEU A 276 24.21 9.45 25.74
C LEU A 276 23.51 8.20 26.30
N VAL A 277 22.18 8.15 26.23
CA VAL A 277 21.41 6.96 26.65
C VAL A 277 21.83 5.74 25.83
N THR A 278 22.03 5.91 24.53
CA THR A 278 22.50 4.85 23.62
C THR A 278 23.90 4.36 23.97
N LEU A 279 24.83 5.30 24.21
CA LEU A 279 26.21 5.01 24.64
C LEU A 279 26.21 4.10 25.88
N LEU A 280 25.48 4.48 26.93
CA LEU A 280 25.47 3.72 28.18
C LEU A 280 24.78 2.36 28.06
N LEU A 281 23.58 2.31 27.49
CA LEU A 281 22.79 1.08 27.43
C LEU A 281 23.43 0.03 26.54
N ALA A 282 23.97 0.45 25.40
CA ALA A 282 24.61 -0.46 24.47
C ALA A 282 25.99 -0.91 25.00
N GLY A 283 26.77 -0.02 25.61
CA GLY A 283 28.01 -0.40 26.29
C GLY A 283 27.78 -1.44 27.38
N TRP A 284 26.76 -1.23 28.23
CA TRP A 284 26.37 -2.19 29.25
C TRP A 284 25.89 -3.53 28.68
N ARG A 285 25.10 -3.53 27.60
CA ARG A 285 24.66 -4.75 26.88
C ARG A 285 25.86 -5.51 26.31
N ALA A 286 26.80 -4.81 25.66
CA ALA A 286 27.97 -5.42 25.02
C ALA A 286 28.82 -6.24 26.01
N VAL A 287 28.94 -5.79 27.27
CA VAL A 287 29.69 -6.51 28.33
C VAL A 287 29.01 -7.84 28.73
N ARG A 288 27.70 -7.98 28.52
CA ARG A 288 26.93 -9.17 28.91
C ARG A 288 26.84 -10.24 27.80
N GLU A 289 27.17 -9.89 26.57
CA GLU A 289 27.09 -10.81 25.43
C GLU A 289 28.22 -11.86 25.42
N TYR A 290 27.92 -13.02 24.85
CA TYR A 290 28.88 -14.14 24.69
C TYR A 290 29.24 -14.41 23.23
N ASP A 291 28.48 -13.88 22.29
CA ASP A 291 28.73 -13.99 20.86
C ASP A 291 29.61 -12.81 20.41
N LEU A 292 30.74 -13.10 19.74
CA LEU A 292 31.68 -12.07 19.31
C LEU A 292 31.05 -11.01 18.39
N LYS A 293 30.13 -11.40 17.49
CA LYS A 293 29.43 -10.42 16.63
C LYS A 293 28.48 -9.56 17.45
N LEU A 294 27.78 -10.12 18.43
CA LEU A 294 26.86 -9.36 19.28
C LEU A 294 27.60 -8.37 20.20
N ILE A 295 28.74 -8.77 20.77
CA ILE A 295 29.63 -7.85 21.51
C ILE A 295 29.98 -6.67 20.61
N LEU A 296 30.39 -6.92 19.36
CA LEU A 296 30.72 -5.86 18.42
C LEU A 296 29.49 -5.05 17.99
N ALA A 297 28.31 -5.66 17.80
CA ALA A 297 27.09 -4.96 17.40
C ALA A 297 26.65 -3.94 18.45
N PHE A 298 26.54 -4.36 19.72
CA PHE A 298 26.23 -3.43 20.81
C PHE A 298 27.35 -2.41 21.02
N GLY A 299 28.62 -2.81 20.85
CA GLY A 299 29.72 -1.85 20.84
C GLY A 299 29.62 -0.83 19.71
N THR A 300 29.08 -1.20 18.54
CA THR A 300 28.82 -0.26 17.43
C THR A 300 27.71 0.72 17.81
N VAL A 301 26.58 0.24 18.34
CA VAL A 301 25.50 1.11 18.83
C VAL A 301 26.04 2.10 19.87
N SER A 302 26.87 1.62 20.80
CA SER A 302 27.51 2.44 21.83
C SER A 302 28.34 3.58 21.23
N GLN A 303 29.17 3.27 20.23
CA GLN A 303 30.06 4.25 19.59
C GLN A 303 29.30 5.21 18.67
N LEU A 304 28.23 4.75 18.00
CA LEU A 304 27.36 5.65 17.25
C LEU A 304 26.65 6.63 18.16
N GLY A 305 26.24 6.20 19.36
CA GLY A 305 25.73 7.10 20.40
C GLY A 305 26.73 8.22 20.72
N LEU A 306 28.01 7.87 20.95
CA LEU A 306 29.09 8.85 21.15
C LEU A 306 29.24 9.79 19.95
N ILE A 307 29.45 9.25 18.75
CA ILE A 307 29.68 10.06 17.54
C ILE A 307 28.49 11.01 17.29
N THR A 308 27.25 10.53 17.47
CA THR A 308 26.03 11.34 17.33
C THR A 308 26.00 12.52 18.29
N VAL A 309 26.44 12.36 19.54
CA VAL A 309 26.58 13.49 20.49
C VAL A 309 27.60 14.50 19.96
N MET A 310 28.78 14.02 19.56
CA MET A 310 29.89 14.88 19.14
C MET A 310 29.54 15.70 17.89
N VAL A 311 29.04 15.07 16.83
CA VAL A 311 28.72 15.78 15.58
C VAL A 311 27.44 16.60 15.67
N GLY A 312 26.53 16.29 16.60
CA GLY A 312 25.22 16.92 16.69
C GLY A 312 25.08 18.07 17.69
N ALA A 313 26.02 18.23 18.62
CA ALA A 313 25.95 19.25 19.67
C ALA A 313 26.17 20.69 19.17
N GLY A 314 26.78 20.88 17.99
CA GLY A 314 26.76 22.17 17.27
C GLY A 314 27.94 23.11 17.47
N GLY A 315 29.17 22.60 17.57
CA GLY A 315 30.40 23.43 17.58
C GLY A 315 31.51 22.83 16.70
N GLY A 316 32.40 23.69 16.18
CA GLY A 316 33.47 23.28 15.25
C GLY A 316 34.43 22.22 15.81
N ASP A 317 34.95 22.42 17.02
CA ASP A 317 35.90 21.49 17.61
C ASP A 317 35.24 20.14 17.97
N LEU A 318 33.99 20.16 18.42
CA LEU A 318 33.20 18.94 18.65
C LEU A 318 32.93 18.16 17.34
N MET A 319 32.68 18.88 16.24
CA MET A 319 32.54 18.29 14.92
C MET A 319 33.86 17.63 14.47
N LEU A 320 35.00 18.30 14.67
CA LEU A 320 36.32 17.75 14.37
C LEU A 320 36.56 16.42 15.12
N ALA A 321 36.36 16.44 16.45
CA ALA A 321 36.52 15.26 17.31
C ALA A 321 35.57 14.12 16.90
N GLY A 322 34.29 14.45 16.67
CA GLY A 322 33.28 13.49 16.24
C GLY A 322 33.57 12.85 14.88
N LEU A 323 34.07 13.62 13.89
CA LEU A 323 34.46 13.09 12.59
C LEU A 323 35.75 12.26 12.67
N ALA A 324 36.72 12.64 13.52
CA ALA A 324 37.88 11.82 13.80
C ALA A 324 37.48 10.47 14.42
N MET A 325 36.55 10.47 15.37
CA MET A 325 35.99 9.26 15.98
C MET A 325 35.21 8.42 14.96
N LEU A 326 34.47 9.06 14.06
CA LEU A 326 33.74 8.40 12.97
C LEU A 326 34.68 7.59 12.07
N CYS A 327 35.82 8.19 11.70
CA CYS A 327 36.89 7.56 10.92
C CYS A 327 37.57 6.42 11.70
N ALA A 328 37.99 6.68 12.95
CA ALA A 328 38.58 5.67 13.83
C ALA A 328 37.66 4.44 13.93
N HIS A 329 36.38 4.68 14.20
CA HIS A 329 35.35 3.65 14.32
C HIS A 329 35.20 2.81 13.06
N ALA A 330 35.17 3.43 11.88
CA ALA A 330 35.08 2.69 10.64
C ALA A 330 36.25 1.70 10.50
N MET A 331 37.46 2.15 10.79
CA MET A 331 38.67 1.33 10.68
C MET A 331 38.67 0.18 11.69
N PHE A 332 38.56 0.48 12.99
CA PHE A 332 38.66 -0.57 14.01
C PHE A 332 37.47 -1.53 13.98
N LYS A 333 36.24 -1.08 13.68
CA LYS A 333 35.09 -1.99 13.61
C LYS A 333 35.13 -2.88 12.39
N ALA A 334 35.45 -2.36 11.21
CA ALA A 334 35.53 -3.19 10.02
C ALA A 334 36.61 -4.26 10.20
N ALA A 335 37.77 -3.88 10.75
CA ALA A 335 38.83 -4.83 11.10
C ALA A 335 38.35 -5.90 12.10
N LEU A 336 37.70 -5.49 13.21
CA LEU A 336 37.21 -6.43 14.23
C LEU A 336 36.10 -7.36 13.71
N PHE A 337 35.16 -6.88 12.91
CA PHE A 337 34.14 -7.75 12.30
C PHE A 337 34.78 -8.77 11.34
N MET A 338 35.72 -8.34 10.48
CA MET A 338 36.47 -9.26 9.63
C MET A 338 37.28 -10.27 10.44
N VAL A 339 37.92 -9.86 11.54
CA VAL A 339 38.58 -10.78 12.50
C VAL A 339 37.57 -11.81 13.02
N VAL A 340 36.39 -11.38 13.48
CA VAL A 340 35.35 -12.33 13.94
C VAL A 340 34.93 -13.29 12.83
N GLY A 341 34.81 -12.82 11.60
CA GLY A 341 34.47 -13.68 10.48
C GLY A 341 35.56 -14.72 10.17
N ILE A 342 36.84 -14.36 10.34
CA ILE A 342 37.96 -15.30 10.23
C ILE A 342 37.90 -16.34 11.36
N ILE A 343 37.60 -15.92 12.59
CA ILE A 343 37.45 -16.83 13.73
C ILE A 343 36.31 -17.82 13.49
N ASP A 344 35.14 -17.33 13.08
CA ASP A 344 33.94 -18.13 12.84
C ASP A 344 34.18 -19.12 11.69
N HIS A 345 34.82 -18.65 10.61
CA HIS A 345 35.16 -19.49 9.46
C HIS A 345 36.22 -20.55 9.80
N ALA A 346 37.25 -20.19 10.58
CA ALA A 346 38.34 -21.10 10.94
C ALA A 346 37.96 -22.15 12.00
N THR A 347 37.13 -21.77 12.97
CA THR A 347 36.81 -22.62 14.15
C THR A 347 35.38 -23.16 14.15
N GLY A 348 34.51 -22.67 13.25
CA GLY A 348 33.09 -23.01 13.18
C GLY A 348 32.26 -22.47 14.35
N THR A 349 32.79 -21.55 15.15
CA THR A 349 32.03 -20.91 16.23
C THR A 349 32.57 -19.52 16.58
N ARG A 350 31.66 -18.65 17.01
CA ARG A 350 31.93 -17.30 17.52
C ARG A 350 31.57 -17.11 18.99
N ASP A 351 31.24 -18.19 19.69
CA ASP A 351 30.92 -18.17 21.13
C ASP A 351 32.21 -18.14 21.95
N ILE A 352 32.44 -17.04 22.69
CA ILE A 352 33.64 -16.87 23.51
C ILE A 352 33.79 -17.95 24.58
N ARG A 353 32.74 -18.69 24.95
CA ARG A 353 32.86 -19.77 25.95
C ARG A 353 33.52 -21.03 25.38
N LYS A 354 33.56 -21.16 24.05
CA LYS A 354 34.08 -22.33 23.31
C LYS A 354 35.46 -22.10 22.68
N LEU A 355 36.00 -20.89 22.78
CA LEU A 355 37.29 -20.50 22.21
C LEU A 355 38.34 -20.39 23.31
N ALA A 356 39.41 -21.20 23.26
CA ALA A 356 40.59 -21.03 24.10
C ALA A 356 41.85 -21.35 23.29
N TRP A 357 42.96 -20.67 23.58
CA TRP A 357 44.26 -20.84 22.92
C TRP A 357 44.42 -20.32 21.49
N LEU A 358 43.40 -19.65 20.94
CA LEU A 358 43.45 -19.16 19.56
C LEU A 358 44.63 -18.20 19.29
N GLY A 359 45.02 -17.38 20.26
CA GLY A 359 46.12 -16.43 20.09
C GLY A 359 47.49 -17.08 19.86
N ARG A 360 47.72 -18.28 20.42
CA ARG A 360 48.94 -19.06 20.16
C ARG A 360 48.89 -19.79 18.82
N ARG A 361 47.71 -20.23 18.40
CA ARG A 361 47.49 -20.92 17.10
C ARG A 361 47.55 -19.96 15.91
N SER A 362 47.13 -18.71 16.07
CA SER A 362 47.15 -17.69 15.02
C SER A 362 47.65 -16.33 15.57
N PRO A 363 48.98 -16.15 15.70
CA PRO A 363 49.56 -14.93 16.28
C PRO A 363 49.34 -13.69 15.40
N VAL A 364 49.28 -13.85 14.07
CA VAL A 364 48.99 -12.74 13.14
C VAL A 364 47.55 -12.25 13.30
N LEU A 365 46.59 -13.17 13.45
CA LEU A 365 45.20 -12.79 13.71
C LEU A 365 45.07 -12.08 15.08
N LEU A 366 45.82 -12.55 16.08
CA LEU A 366 45.90 -11.89 17.38
C LEU A 366 46.46 -10.47 17.26
N SER A 367 47.56 -10.24 16.54
CA SER A 367 48.16 -8.91 16.42
C SER A 367 47.22 -7.91 15.74
N ILE A 368 46.54 -8.33 14.67
CA ILE A 368 45.50 -7.53 14.00
C ILE A 368 44.35 -7.21 14.96
N ALA A 369 43.87 -8.21 15.70
CA ALA A 369 42.79 -8.03 16.66
C ALA A 369 43.19 -7.10 17.82
N VAL A 370 44.41 -7.22 18.34
CA VAL A 370 44.95 -6.38 19.41
C VAL A 370 45.10 -4.94 18.93
N ALA A 371 45.65 -4.71 17.74
CA ALA A 371 45.78 -3.37 17.17
C ALA A 371 44.41 -2.68 16.99
N ALA A 372 43.43 -3.39 16.42
CA ALA A 372 42.09 -2.84 16.24
C ALA A 372 41.35 -2.63 17.59
N ALA A 373 41.46 -3.56 18.54
CA ALA A 373 40.86 -3.43 19.86
C ALA A 373 41.53 -2.35 20.72
N ALA A 374 42.85 -2.14 20.57
CA ALA A 374 43.59 -1.07 21.22
C ALA A 374 43.12 0.30 20.71
N SER A 375 42.94 0.44 19.39
CA SER A 375 42.31 1.62 18.80
C SER A 375 40.89 1.84 19.35
N MET A 376 40.04 0.81 19.38
CA MET A 376 38.68 0.90 19.93
C MET A 376 38.63 1.29 21.42
N ALA A 377 39.56 0.77 22.23
CA ALA A 377 39.67 1.13 23.64
C ALA A 377 40.19 2.56 23.84
N GLY A 378 40.98 3.08 22.89
CA GLY A 378 41.63 4.39 22.97
C GLY A 378 43.01 4.30 23.60
N LEU A 379 43.86 3.39 23.14
CA LEU A 379 45.27 3.31 23.60
C LEU A 379 46.22 4.06 22.63
N PRO A 380 47.23 4.78 23.13
CA PRO A 380 48.30 5.31 22.30
C PRO A 380 49.08 4.18 21.59
N PRO A 381 49.56 4.37 20.34
CA PRO A 381 49.45 5.57 19.51
C PRO A 381 48.39 5.47 18.40
N PHE A 382 47.25 4.81 18.65
CA PHE A 382 46.22 4.58 17.61
C PHE A 382 45.28 5.78 17.43
N LEU A 383 44.67 5.90 16.25
CA LEU A 383 43.72 6.97 15.93
C LEU A 383 42.54 7.05 16.91
N GLY A 384 42.07 5.91 17.43
CA GLY A 384 41.00 5.92 18.44
C GLY A 384 41.40 6.55 19.78
N PHE A 385 42.69 6.62 20.11
CA PHE A 385 43.16 7.41 21.25
C PHE A 385 43.07 8.90 20.93
N VAL A 386 43.63 9.34 19.79
CA VAL A 386 43.57 10.73 19.32
C VAL A 386 42.13 11.25 19.28
N ALA A 387 41.22 10.45 18.73
CA ALA A 387 39.81 10.82 18.65
C ALA A 387 39.13 10.92 20.04
N LYS A 388 39.42 10.01 20.99
CA LYS A 388 38.83 10.08 22.34
C LYS A 388 39.40 11.24 23.16
N GLU A 389 40.69 11.50 23.06
CA GLU A 389 41.31 12.66 23.70
C GLU A 389 40.69 13.96 23.18
N ALA A 390 40.50 14.05 21.86
CA ALA A 390 39.77 15.15 21.25
C ALA A 390 38.33 15.23 21.76
N ASP A 391 37.61 14.11 21.87
CA ASP A 391 36.25 14.11 22.42
C ASP A 391 36.23 14.66 23.86
N PHE A 392 37.17 14.25 24.72
CA PHE A 392 37.23 14.70 26.10
C PHE A 392 37.61 16.17 26.23
N GLU A 393 38.61 16.63 25.48
CA GLU A 393 39.07 18.02 25.51
C GLU A 393 37.98 18.98 25.01
N THR A 394 37.35 18.63 23.88
CA THR A 394 36.33 19.48 23.25
C THR A 394 35.03 19.49 24.05
N LEU A 395 34.67 18.40 24.72
CA LEU A 395 33.55 18.38 25.67
C LEU A 395 33.86 19.19 26.93
N TRP A 396 35.08 19.13 27.46
CA TRP A 396 35.48 19.87 28.66
C TRP A 396 35.33 21.38 28.47
N HIS A 397 35.73 21.89 27.30
CA HIS A 397 35.71 23.32 26.97
C HIS A 397 34.51 23.74 26.09
N SER A 398 33.49 22.89 25.90
CA SER A 398 32.39 23.17 24.97
C SER A 398 31.54 24.38 25.40
N PRO A 399 31.57 25.51 24.66
CA PRO A 399 30.71 26.66 24.97
C PRO A 399 29.25 26.36 24.60
N THR A 400 29.01 25.51 23.59
CA THR A 400 27.68 25.18 23.06
C THR A 400 26.85 24.33 24.01
N LEU A 401 27.50 23.48 24.82
CA LEU A 401 26.85 22.69 25.86
C LEU A 401 26.68 23.46 27.17
N GLY A 402 27.44 24.55 27.38
CA GLY A 402 27.36 25.41 28.56
C GLY A 402 27.38 24.61 29.87
N ALA A 403 26.40 24.84 30.75
CA ALA A 403 26.31 24.16 32.04
C ALA A 403 26.12 22.63 31.96
N SER A 404 25.73 22.09 30.79
CA SER A 404 25.56 20.64 30.61
C SER A 404 26.87 19.92 30.27
N ALA A 405 27.91 20.64 29.86
CA ALA A 405 29.18 20.07 29.40
C ALA A 405 29.82 19.08 30.40
N PRO A 406 29.93 19.38 31.72
CA PRO A 406 30.51 18.44 32.68
C PRO A 406 29.70 17.14 32.82
N PHE A 407 28.37 17.23 32.72
CA PHE A 407 27.49 16.06 32.81
C PHE A 407 27.61 15.17 31.57
N VAL A 408 27.64 15.79 30.39
CA VAL A 408 27.86 15.10 29.11
C VAL A 408 29.22 14.40 29.14
N LEU A 409 30.28 15.11 29.52
CA LEU A 409 31.62 14.55 29.64
C LEU A 409 31.69 13.38 30.64
N ALA A 410 31.14 13.54 31.85
CA ALA A 410 31.13 12.48 32.85
C ALA A 410 30.41 11.23 32.34
N THR A 411 29.32 11.42 31.59
CA THR A 411 28.57 10.32 30.96
C THR A 411 29.36 9.65 29.84
N VAL A 412 30.05 10.43 29.01
CA VAL A 412 30.91 9.92 27.93
C VAL A 412 32.13 9.18 28.48
N ALA A 413 32.74 9.69 29.55
CA ALA A 413 33.82 9.02 30.28
C ALA A 413 33.33 7.68 30.86
N PHE A 414 32.18 7.66 31.52
CA PHE A 414 31.59 6.43 32.06
C PHE A 414 31.23 5.41 30.97
N GLY A 415 30.65 5.85 29.84
CA GLY A 415 30.42 5.01 28.67
C GLY A 415 31.71 4.44 28.07
N SER A 416 32.79 5.22 28.09
CA SER A 416 34.12 4.80 27.64
C SER A 416 34.73 3.72 28.53
N VAL A 417 34.39 3.67 29.82
CA VAL A 417 34.78 2.54 30.71
C VAL A 417 34.17 1.23 30.21
N PHE A 418 32.90 1.21 29.81
CA PHE A 418 32.29 0.03 29.19
C PHE A 418 33.02 -0.38 27.91
N THR A 419 33.45 0.60 27.12
CA THR A 419 34.25 0.36 25.91
C THR A 419 35.52 -0.41 26.21
N THR A 420 36.28 0.01 27.21
CA THR A 420 37.48 -0.71 27.67
C THR A 420 37.14 -2.13 28.13
N ILE A 421 36.07 -2.30 28.91
CA ILE A 421 35.65 -3.61 29.43
C ILE A 421 35.31 -4.57 28.28
N TYR A 422 34.48 -4.15 27.32
CA TYR A 422 34.09 -5.04 26.23
C TYR A 422 35.22 -5.28 25.21
N SER A 423 36.16 -4.33 25.04
CA SER A 423 37.39 -4.54 24.24
C SER A 423 38.28 -5.63 24.85
N LEU A 424 38.52 -5.57 26.17
CA LEU A 424 39.27 -6.59 26.90
C LEU A 424 38.52 -7.93 26.89
N ARG A 425 37.19 -7.91 27.06
CA ARG A 425 36.35 -9.10 26.98
C ARG A 425 36.42 -9.76 25.60
N PHE A 426 36.45 -8.97 24.53
CA PHE A 426 36.63 -9.48 23.16
C PHE A 426 37.98 -10.20 23.01
N LEU A 427 39.08 -9.52 23.37
CA LEU A 427 40.43 -10.10 23.23
C LEU A 427 40.63 -11.34 24.11
N TYR A 428 40.27 -11.24 25.39
CA TYR A 428 40.38 -12.37 26.32
C TYR A 428 39.42 -13.51 25.93
N GLY A 429 38.20 -13.16 25.52
CA GLY A 429 37.16 -14.09 25.10
C GLY A 429 37.50 -14.86 23.82
N ALA A 430 38.16 -14.25 22.85
CA ALA A 430 38.56 -14.93 21.63
C ALA A 430 39.92 -15.65 21.77
N PHE A 431 40.93 -15.00 22.36
CA PHE A 431 42.32 -15.42 22.18
C PHE A 431 43.02 -15.99 23.42
N ALA A 432 42.52 -15.73 24.63
CA ALA A 432 43.22 -16.17 25.85
C ALA A 432 43.13 -17.69 26.10
N ARG A 433 44.01 -18.19 26.96
CA ARG A 433 44.02 -19.61 27.39
C ARG A 433 42.94 -19.95 28.41
N LYS A 434 42.46 -18.94 29.16
CA LYS A 434 41.39 -19.08 30.18
C LYS A 434 41.66 -20.16 31.23
N GLY A 435 42.92 -20.31 31.65
CA GLY A 435 43.32 -21.29 32.66
C GLY A 435 43.24 -22.75 32.21
N ARG A 436 43.06 -23.02 30.90
CA ARG A 436 43.08 -24.38 30.36
C ARG A 436 44.49 -24.77 29.94
N GLU A 437 44.89 -26.00 30.22
CA GLU A 437 46.17 -26.57 29.79
C GLU A 437 46.22 -26.80 28.26
N GLU A 438 45.09 -27.20 27.68
CA GLU A 438 44.98 -27.51 26.25
C GLU A 438 44.01 -26.59 25.48
N PRO A 439 44.17 -26.45 24.14
CA PRO A 439 43.21 -25.77 23.28
C PRO A 439 41.83 -26.42 23.34
N THR A 440 40.77 -25.62 23.11
CA THR A 440 39.42 -26.19 22.95
C THR A 440 39.34 -27.00 21.66
N ILE A 441 38.46 -28.01 21.60
CA ILE A 441 38.24 -28.88 20.42
C ILE A 441 38.13 -28.05 19.13
N ARG A 442 37.33 -26.98 19.15
CA ARG A 442 37.13 -26.08 17.99
C ARG A 442 38.38 -25.36 17.53
N VAL A 443 39.31 -25.07 18.43
CA VAL A 443 40.61 -24.44 18.10
C VAL A 443 41.63 -25.50 17.69
N THR A 444 41.52 -26.73 18.19
CA THR A 444 42.34 -27.86 17.76
C THR A 444 42.06 -28.23 16.31
N GLU A 445 40.77 -28.34 15.95
CA GLU A 445 40.26 -28.70 14.63
C GLU A 445 40.25 -27.55 13.62
N MET A 446 40.71 -26.35 14.01
CA MET A 446 40.65 -25.18 13.13
C MET A 446 41.55 -25.36 11.90
N HIS A 447 41.08 -24.88 10.75
CA HIS A 447 41.95 -24.71 9.58
C HIS A 447 42.73 -23.39 9.68
N ARG A 448 43.84 -23.28 8.94
CA ARG A 448 44.70 -22.10 8.98
C ARG A 448 44.16 -21.01 8.04
N PRO A 449 43.89 -19.78 8.53
CA PRO A 449 43.49 -18.66 7.67
C PRO A 449 44.55 -18.34 6.61
N SER A 450 44.12 -18.14 5.37
CA SER A 450 45.00 -17.72 4.27
C SER A 450 45.46 -16.26 4.45
N LEU A 451 46.60 -15.90 3.85
CA LEU A 451 47.09 -14.51 3.89
C LEU A 451 46.09 -13.54 3.24
N GLY A 452 45.46 -13.94 2.13
CA GLY A 452 44.40 -13.15 1.48
C GLY A 452 43.23 -12.82 2.40
N PHE A 453 42.95 -13.68 3.39
CA PHE A 453 41.89 -13.46 4.36
C PHE A 453 42.29 -12.50 5.48
N LEU A 454 43.60 -12.46 5.84
CA LEU A 454 44.16 -11.60 6.89
C LEU A 454 44.52 -10.18 6.39
N ILE A 455 44.81 -10.02 5.10
CA ILE A 455 45.23 -8.73 4.52
C ILE A 455 44.18 -7.62 4.73
N PRO A 456 42.89 -7.79 4.40
CA PRO A 456 41.90 -6.72 4.54
C PRO A 456 41.76 -6.14 5.96
N PRO A 457 41.57 -6.94 7.04
CA PRO A 457 41.56 -6.39 8.39
C PRO A 457 42.93 -5.87 8.83
N GLY A 458 44.03 -6.44 8.33
CA GLY A 458 45.39 -5.97 8.59
C GLY A 458 45.62 -4.55 8.07
N ILE A 459 45.19 -4.25 6.83
CA ILE A 459 45.29 -2.91 6.23
C ILE A 459 44.55 -1.88 7.11
N LEU A 460 43.35 -2.20 7.59
CA LEU A 460 42.58 -1.30 8.45
C LEU A 460 43.23 -1.08 9.83
N ALA A 461 43.80 -2.14 10.42
CA ALA A 461 44.51 -2.03 11.69
C ALA A 461 45.78 -1.16 11.55
N VAL A 462 46.52 -1.33 10.46
CA VAL A 462 47.70 -0.51 10.13
C VAL A 462 47.30 0.93 9.81
N ALA A 463 46.23 1.15 9.06
CA ALA A 463 45.71 2.50 8.81
C ALA A 463 45.32 3.22 10.11
N GLY A 464 44.65 2.53 11.03
CA GLY A 464 44.32 3.08 12.35
C GLY A 464 45.55 3.44 13.19
N LEU A 465 46.69 2.74 13.02
CA LEU A 465 47.96 3.11 13.63
C LEU A 465 48.60 4.31 12.89
N GLY A 466 48.64 4.27 11.56
CA GLY A 466 49.25 5.31 10.73
C GLY A 466 48.61 6.68 10.92
N PHE A 467 47.27 6.75 10.90
CA PHE A 467 46.54 7.99 11.18
C PHE A 467 46.61 8.41 12.65
N GLY A 468 46.94 7.50 13.58
CA GLY A 468 47.22 7.85 14.98
C GLY A 468 48.59 8.49 15.17
N LEU A 469 49.60 8.04 14.41
CA LEU A 469 50.95 8.62 14.39
C LEU A 469 51.03 9.94 13.61
N LEU A 470 50.20 10.09 12.57
CA LEU A 470 50.13 11.27 11.69
C LEU A 470 48.72 11.88 11.69
N PRO A 471 48.21 12.35 12.85
CA PRO A 471 46.84 12.86 12.97
C PRO A 471 46.62 14.15 12.16
N ASN A 472 47.67 14.93 11.91
CA ASN A 472 47.62 16.15 11.11
C ASN A 472 47.02 15.92 9.70
N ALA A 473 47.30 14.76 9.07
CA ALA A 473 46.75 14.47 7.75
C ALA A 473 45.22 14.38 7.77
N LEU A 474 44.66 13.82 8.85
CA LEU A 474 43.22 13.73 9.04
C LEU A 474 42.63 15.08 9.45
N ASP A 475 43.34 15.83 10.30
CA ASP A 475 42.98 17.18 10.73
C ASP A 475 42.76 18.11 9.53
N HIS A 476 43.74 18.18 8.62
CA HIS A 476 43.66 19.02 7.41
C HIS A 476 42.53 18.59 6.48
N ALA A 477 42.25 17.28 6.38
CA ALA A 477 41.16 16.77 5.55
C ALA A 477 39.76 17.12 6.10
N ILE A 478 39.64 17.34 7.41
CA ILE A 478 38.38 17.68 8.10
C ILE A 478 38.22 19.20 8.28
N ALA A 479 39.33 19.93 8.41
CA ALA A 479 39.39 21.34 8.80
C ALA A 479 38.41 22.23 8.02
N ASP A 480 38.37 22.10 6.69
CA ASP A 480 37.50 22.89 5.81
C ASP A 480 36.02 22.74 6.15
N TYR A 481 35.57 21.54 6.51
CA TYR A 481 34.18 21.32 6.90
C TYR A 481 33.92 21.88 8.31
N THR A 482 34.84 21.70 9.25
CA THR A 482 34.68 22.22 10.61
C THR A 482 34.68 23.74 10.67
N ALA A 483 35.31 24.42 9.69
CA ALA A 483 35.26 25.87 9.56
C ALA A 483 33.87 26.40 9.19
N THR A 484 32.97 25.55 8.66
CA THR A 484 31.56 25.93 8.41
C THR A 484 30.73 26.02 9.69
N MET A 485 31.27 25.57 10.83
CA MET A 485 30.60 25.59 12.13
C MET A 485 31.02 26.80 12.96
N PRO A 486 30.11 27.36 13.77
CA PRO A 486 30.47 28.39 14.74
C PRO A 486 31.33 27.81 15.87
N GLY A 487 32.22 28.64 16.44
CA GLY A 487 32.98 28.31 17.65
C GLY A 487 34.16 27.35 17.46
N SER A 488 34.79 27.31 16.28
CA SER A 488 36.11 26.68 16.13
C SER A 488 37.15 27.49 16.90
N THR A 489 37.73 26.91 17.96
CA THR A 489 38.74 27.58 18.80
C THR A 489 40.18 27.30 18.36
N GLY A 490 40.35 26.67 17.20
CA GLY A 490 41.66 26.29 16.66
C GLY A 490 42.24 25.03 17.30
N TYR A 491 41.39 24.15 17.85
CA TYR A 491 41.83 22.83 18.29
C TYR A 491 42.32 22.01 17.09
N HIS A 492 43.44 21.32 17.25
CA HIS A 492 44.02 20.45 16.22
C HIS A 492 44.27 19.04 16.78
N LEU A 493 44.10 18.03 15.92
CA LEU A 493 44.38 16.65 16.29
C LEU A 493 45.88 16.43 16.45
N ALA A 494 46.32 16.08 17.65
CA ALA A 494 47.69 15.65 17.92
C ALA A 494 47.70 14.33 18.69
N LEU A 495 48.79 13.56 18.53
CA LEU A 495 48.98 12.32 19.28
C LEU A 495 49.26 12.60 20.76
N TRP A 496 49.89 13.73 21.06
CA TRP A 496 50.32 14.07 22.40
C TRP A 496 50.28 15.57 22.63
N HIS A 497 49.36 16.03 23.48
CA HIS A 497 49.23 17.45 23.86
C HIS A 497 49.89 17.78 25.21
N GLY A 498 50.64 16.83 25.81
CA GLY A 498 51.23 16.96 27.15
C GLY A 498 50.39 16.29 28.25
N VAL A 499 50.78 16.47 29.52
CA VAL A 499 50.00 15.98 30.66
C VAL A 499 48.86 16.96 30.94
N ASN A 500 47.68 16.66 30.40
CA ASN A 500 46.47 17.47 30.50
C ASN A 500 45.31 16.67 31.15
N MET A 501 44.15 17.33 31.35
CA MET A 501 42.97 16.68 31.90
C MET A 501 42.42 15.52 31.04
N PRO A 502 42.33 15.63 29.71
CA PRO A 502 41.97 14.50 28.83
C PRO A 502 42.83 13.27 29.06
N LEU A 503 44.16 13.42 29.10
CA LEU A 503 45.08 12.30 29.28
C LEU A 503 44.89 11.61 30.63
N LEU A 504 44.71 12.40 31.70
CA LEU A 504 44.40 11.89 33.03
C LEU A 504 43.06 11.13 33.03
N LEU A 505 42.05 11.68 32.36
CA LEU A 505 40.73 11.06 32.24
C LEU A 505 40.82 9.74 31.45
N SER A 506 41.57 9.69 30.35
CA SER A 506 41.86 8.47 29.60
C SER A 506 42.57 7.42 30.44
N ALA A 507 43.59 7.82 31.21
CA ALA A 507 44.28 6.91 32.13
C ALA A 507 43.33 6.33 33.19
N VAL A 508 42.45 7.17 33.76
CA VAL A 508 41.42 6.76 34.72
C VAL A 508 40.41 5.81 34.06
N ILE A 509 39.93 6.10 32.84
CA ILE A 509 38.96 5.27 32.11
C ILE A 509 39.55 3.90 31.78
N LEU A 510 40.78 3.86 31.26
CA LEU A 510 41.49 2.63 30.93
C LEU A 510 41.77 1.81 32.20
N GLY A 511 42.24 2.47 33.26
CA GLY A 511 42.50 1.86 34.57
C GLY A 511 41.23 1.30 35.21
N ALA A 512 40.15 2.08 35.27
CA ALA A 512 38.85 1.67 35.81
C ALA A 512 38.24 0.51 35.00
N GLY A 513 38.30 0.58 33.67
CA GLY A 513 37.80 -0.48 32.79
C GLY A 513 38.61 -1.78 32.92
N ALA A 514 39.93 -1.70 32.99
CA ALA A 514 40.80 -2.85 33.21
C ALA A 514 40.59 -3.46 34.61
N ALA A 515 40.52 -2.63 35.65
CA ALA A 515 40.24 -3.07 37.01
C ALA A 515 38.87 -3.76 37.10
N ALA A 516 37.83 -3.16 36.52
CA ALA A 516 36.50 -3.76 36.45
C ALA A 516 36.49 -5.09 35.70
N PHE A 517 37.26 -5.21 34.60
CA PHE A 517 37.40 -6.46 33.87
C PHE A 517 38.13 -7.55 34.69
N VAL A 518 39.21 -7.22 35.40
CA VAL A 518 39.95 -8.18 36.24
C VAL A 518 39.11 -8.61 37.45
N LEU A 519 38.43 -7.67 38.10
CA LEU A 519 37.58 -7.89 39.27
C LEU A 519 36.20 -8.48 38.94
N ARG A 520 35.91 -8.77 37.65
CA ARG A 520 34.61 -9.27 37.18
C ARG A 520 34.05 -10.44 37.98
N HIS A 521 34.90 -11.38 38.41
CA HIS A 521 34.47 -12.56 39.17
C HIS A 521 34.02 -12.22 40.60
N ARG A 522 34.51 -11.11 41.18
CA ARG A 522 34.02 -10.58 42.46
C ARG A 522 32.73 -9.78 42.27
N LEU A 523 32.61 -9.09 41.14
CA LEU A 523 31.43 -8.31 40.75
C LEU A 523 30.22 -9.16 40.35
N GLU A 524 30.39 -10.46 40.07
CA GLU A 524 29.30 -11.40 39.80
C GLU A 524 28.25 -11.48 40.92
N ARG A 525 28.62 -11.14 42.17
CA ARG A 525 27.68 -11.08 43.32
C ARG A 525 26.70 -9.91 43.23
N PHE A 526 27.01 -8.87 42.48
CA PHE A 526 26.17 -7.67 42.28
C PHE A 526 25.42 -7.70 40.94
N ARG A 527 25.28 -8.87 40.33
CA ARG A 527 24.69 -9.02 39.00
C ARG A 527 23.19 -8.74 39.06
N VAL A 528 22.77 -7.61 38.50
CA VAL A 528 21.35 -7.26 38.36
C VAL A 528 20.69 -8.22 37.35
N PRO A 529 19.68 -9.02 37.76
CA PRO A 529 19.05 -10.02 36.91
C PRO A 529 18.10 -9.41 35.86
N TYR A 530 17.67 -8.17 36.04
CA TYR A 530 16.74 -7.47 35.15
C TYR A 530 17.44 -6.51 34.18
N LEU A 531 16.74 -6.19 33.07
CA LEU A 531 17.11 -5.15 32.12
C LEU A 531 16.44 -3.82 32.56
N PRO A 532 17.19 -2.76 32.92
CA PRO A 532 16.63 -1.54 33.53
C PRO A 532 15.60 -0.81 32.66
N LEU A 533 15.64 -0.97 31.33
CA LEU A 533 14.66 -0.41 30.39
C LEU A 533 13.86 -1.48 29.62
N GLY A 534 13.83 -2.72 30.12
CA GLY A 534 13.16 -3.83 29.45
C GLY A 534 13.88 -4.33 28.18
N ASN A 535 13.15 -5.08 27.35
CA ASN A 535 13.68 -5.64 26.09
C ASN A 535 12.91 -5.05 24.90
N ALA A 536 13.57 -4.17 24.16
CA ALA A 536 13.00 -3.50 22.98
C ALA A 536 12.52 -4.47 21.90
N ASP A 537 13.15 -5.65 21.73
CA ASP A 537 12.67 -6.68 20.79
C ASP A 537 11.27 -7.20 21.17
N ARG A 538 11.01 -7.38 22.48
CA ARG A 538 9.69 -7.79 22.99
C ARG A 538 8.64 -6.69 22.82
N MET A 539 9.05 -5.43 22.98
CA MET A 539 8.16 -4.28 22.78
C MET A 539 7.75 -4.17 21.30
N TYR A 540 8.71 -4.32 20.39
CA TYR A 540 8.45 -4.39 18.95
C TYR A 540 7.46 -5.52 18.62
N ASP A 541 7.72 -6.74 19.09
CA ASP A 541 6.82 -7.87 18.85
C ASP A 541 5.41 -7.63 19.42
N ALA A 542 5.31 -6.95 20.57
CA ALA A 542 4.02 -6.60 21.17
C ALA A 542 3.26 -5.56 20.32
N ALA A 543 3.96 -4.58 19.76
CA ALA A 543 3.39 -3.58 18.86
C ALA A 543 2.84 -4.23 17.58
N ILE A 544 3.63 -5.09 16.92
CA ILE A 544 3.20 -5.82 15.71
C ILE A 544 1.97 -6.71 16.00
N ARG A 545 2.02 -7.51 17.07
CA ARG A 545 0.84 -8.32 17.48
C ARG A 545 -0.38 -7.47 17.83
N GLY A 546 -0.17 -6.28 18.38
CA GLY A 546 -1.22 -5.31 18.65
C GLY A 546 -1.90 -4.82 17.36
N ALA A 547 -1.09 -4.45 16.36
CA ALA A 547 -1.57 -4.03 15.05
C ALA A 547 -2.35 -5.14 14.34
N ASP A 548 -1.84 -6.38 14.33
CA ASP A 548 -2.52 -7.53 13.72
C ASP A 548 -3.90 -7.79 14.37
N ARG A 549 -3.94 -7.78 15.72
CA ARG A 549 -5.21 -7.95 16.46
C ARG A 549 -6.19 -6.82 16.17
N PHE A 550 -5.69 -5.59 16.04
CA PHE A 550 -6.52 -4.44 15.69
C PHE A 550 -7.09 -4.58 14.27
N ALA A 551 -6.25 -4.95 13.30
CA ALA A 551 -6.66 -5.17 11.92
C ALA A 551 -7.75 -6.25 11.82
N VAL A 552 -7.55 -7.40 12.47
CA VAL A 552 -8.56 -8.49 12.48
C VAL A 552 -9.86 -8.03 13.16
N ARG A 553 -9.79 -7.29 14.26
CA ARG A 553 -10.99 -6.76 14.94
C ARG A 553 -11.72 -5.74 14.08
N LEU A 554 -11.00 -4.87 13.38
CA LEU A 554 -11.58 -3.88 12.48
C LEU A 554 -12.28 -4.57 11.30
N THR A 555 -11.65 -5.56 10.69
CA THR A 555 -12.25 -6.36 9.61
C THR A 555 -13.48 -7.12 10.09
N ALA A 556 -13.41 -7.76 11.26
CA ALA A 556 -14.56 -8.45 11.86
C ALA A 556 -15.71 -7.48 12.20
N PHE A 557 -15.40 -6.23 12.55
CA PHE A 557 -16.40 -5.21 12.83
C PHE A 557 -17.09 -4.69 11.57
N THR A 558 -16.33 -4.41 10.50
CA THR A 558 -16.82 -3.78 9.27
C THR A 558 -17.37 -4.79 8.24
N GLN A 559 -16.75 -5.97 8.09
CA GLN A 559 -17.09 -6.98 7.09
C GLN A 559 -17.78 -8.21 7.70
N ARG A 560 -18.92 -8.00 8.38
CA ARG A 560 -19.67 -9.09 9.05
C ARG A 560 -20.39 -10.06 8.11
N GLY A 561 -20.43 -9.79 6.80
CA GLY A 561 -21.18 -10.59 5.81
C GLY A 561 -22.71 -10.40 5.87
N SER A 562 -23.22 -9.45 6.66
CA SER A 562 -24.66 -9.21 6.85
C SER A 562 -25.19 -8.17 5.86
N ILE A 563 -26.02 -8.59 4.89
CA ILE A 563 -26.68 -7.69 3.92
C ILE A 563 -27.43 -6.54 4.62
N PRO A 564 -28.27 -6.78 5.66
CA PRO A 564 -28.97 -5.68 6.35
C PRO A 564 -28.04 -4.65 6.98
N THR A 565 -26.88 -5.08 7.49
CA THR A 565 -25.91 -4.16 8.11
C THR A 565 -25.23 -3.31 7.04
N THR A 566 -24.83 -3.93 5.92
CA THR A 566 -24.26 -3.23 4.77
C THR A 566 -25.25 -2.24 4.18
N GLN A 567 -26.51 -2.64 3.99
CA GLN A 567 -27.58 -1.74 3.53
C GLN A 567 -27.83 -0.61 4.52
N ALA A 568 -27.86 -0.89 5.82
CA ALA A 568 -28.01 0.14 6.84
C ALA A 568 -26.88 1.17 6.79
N MET A 569 -25.64 0.73 6.56
CA MET A 569 -24.49 1.63 6.39
C MET A 569 -24.65 2.51 5.13
N ILE A 570 -25.01 1.92 3.99
CA ILE A 570 -25.23 2.65 2.73
C ILE A 570 -26.33 3.71 2.91
N LEU A 571 -27.47 3.30 3.46
CA LEU A 571 -28.62 4.18 3.71
C LEU A 571 -28.31 5.26 4.76
N SER A 572 -27.52 4.94 5.78
CA SER A 572 -27.07 5.92 6.77
C SER A 572 -26.17 6.96 6.14
N THR A 573 -25.24 6.57 5.27
CA THR A 573 -24.42 7.50 4.50
C THR A 573 -25.26 8.38 3.57
N LEU A 574 -26.26 7.79 2.89
CA LEU A 574 -27.21 8.51 2.04
C LEU A 574 -28.05 9.54 2.81
N ALA A 575 -28.40 9.25 4.07
CA ALA A 575 -29.15 10.19 4.90
C ALA A 575 -28.24 11.26 5.51
N VAL A 576 -27.11 10.87 6.11
CA VAL A 576 -26.27 11.77 6.92
C VAL A 576 -25.43 12.71 6.05
N LEU A 577 -24.79 12.22 4.99
CA LEU A 577 -23.85 13.03 4.22
C LEU A 577 -24.54 14.20 3.48
N PRO A 578 -25.61 14.00 2.68
CA PRO A 578 -26.27 15.11 1.99
C PRO A 578 -26.91 16.10 2.96
N VAL A 579 -27.49 15.62 4.05
CA VAL A 579 -28.07 16.49 5.08
C VAL A 579 -27.00 17.32 5.77
N ALA A 580 -25.85 16.74 6.13
CA ALA A 580 -24.73 17.50 6.70
C ALA A 580 -24.22 18.57 5.73
N VAL A 581 -24.11 18.25 4.43
CA VAL A 581 -23.72 19.22 3.40
C VAL A 581 -24.75 20.34 3.25
N LEU A 582 -26.05 20.04 3.17
CA LEU A 582 -27.13 21.04 3.14
C LEU A 582 -27.16 21.91 4.40
N LEU A 583 -26.83 21.33 5.56
CA LEU A 583 -26.77 22.06 6.82
C LEU A 583 -25.61 23.07 6.84
N LEU A 584 -24.46 22.72 6.27
CA LEU A 584 -23.25 23.54 6.23
C LEU A 584 -23.17 24.48 5.01
N GLY A 585 -23.90 24.21 3.94
CA GLY A 585 -23.85 24.95 2.68
C GLY A 585 -24.89 26.09 2.56
N PRO A 586 -24.81 26.89 1.47
CA PRO A 586 -25.79 27.92 1.15
C PRO A 586 -27.17 27.29 0.90
N ARG A 587 -28.23 27.89 1.46
CA ARG A 587 -29.61 27.40 1.32
C ARG A 587 -30.42 28.39 0.49
N ASP A 588 -30.75 28.01 -0.75
CA ASP A 588 -31.79 28.70 -1.51
C ASP A 588 -33.15 28.46 -0.84
N GLN A 589 -34.05 29.46 -0.84
CA GLN A 589 -35.38 29.32 -0.24
C GLN A 589 -36.28 28.46 -1.15
N PRO A 590 -36.81 27.33 -0.66
CA PRO A 590 -37.71 26.51 -1.45
C PRO A 590 -39.12 27.12 -1.51
N ASP A 591 -39.67 27.23 -2.72
CA ASP A 591 -41.11 27.48 -2.92
C ASP A 591 -41.87 26.15 -2.82
N LEU A 592 -42.54 25.92 -1.70
CA LEU A 592 -43.27 24.69 -1.41
C LEU A 592 -44.71 24.78 -1.91
N LYS A 593 -44.95 24.32 -3.14
CA LYS A 593 -46.31 24.07 -3.64
C LYS A 593 -46.78 22.68 -3.22
N LEU A 594 -47.80 22.63 -2.35
CA LEU A 594 -48.26 21.38 -1.73
C LEU A 594 -48.99 20.45 -2.72
N TRP A 595 -49.82 20.99 -3.62
CA TRP A 595 -50.51 20.23 -4.69
C TRP A 595 -50.99 21.18 -5.80
N ASN A 596 -51.13 20.65 -7.02
CA ASN A 596 -51.73 21.38 -8.14
C ASN A 596 -53.22 21.05 -8.32
N SER A 597 -53.67 19.88 -7.85
CA SER A 597 -55.06 19.45 -7.90
C SER A 597 -55.43 18.64 -6.64
N PRO A 598 -56.63 18.83 -6.06
CA PRO A 598 -57.09 18.02 -4.91
C PRO A 598 -57.06 16.52 -5.17
N LEU A 599 -57.23 16.08 -6.43
CA LEU A 599 -57.16 14.66 -6.81
C LEU A 599 -55.76 14.06 -6.59
N GLN A 600 -54.69 14.86 -6.71
CA GLN A 600 -53.33 14.41 -6.43
C GLN A 600 -53.16 14.06 -4.94
N VAL A 601 -53.81 14.82 -4.06
CA VAL A 601 -53.80 14.55 -2.62
C VAL A 601 -54.49 13.23 -2.31
N VAL A 602 -55.65 12.97 -2.93
CA VAL A 602 -56.38 11.71 -2.75
C VAL A 602 -55.52 10.51 -3.20
N VAL A 603 -54.93 10.57 -4.39
CA VAL A 603 -54.04 9.51 -4.88
C VAL A 603 -52.82 9.37 -3.98
N GLY A 604 -52.20 10.47 -3.56
CA GLY A 604 -51.06 10.46 -2.64
C GLY A 604 -51.39 9.82 -1.28
N LEU A 605 -52.56 10.09 -0.71
CA LEU A 605 -53.03 9.46 0.53
C LEU A 605 -53.25 7.95 0.35
N ILE A 606 -53.78 7.51 -0.79
CA ILE A 606 -53.93 6.09 -1.12
C ILE A 606 -52.55 5.41 -1.22
N VAL A 607 -51.60 6.03 -1.91
CA VAL A 607 -50.21 5.53 -2.03
C VAL A 607 -49.55 5.45 -0.66
N LEU A 608 -49.70 6.47 0.19
CA LEU A 608 -49.15 6.49 1.54
C LEU A 608 -49.76 5.39 2.42
N ALA A 609 -51.09 5.23 2.40
CA ALA A 609 -51.78 4.19 3.14
C ALA A 609 -51.34 2.79 2.69
N ALA A 610 -51.19 2.59 1.38
CA ALA A 610 -50.68 1.34 0.82
C ALA A 610 -49.24 1.07 1.26
N ALA A 611 -48.33 2.04 1.12
CA ALA A 611 -46.94 1.90 1.52
C ALA A 611 -46.80 1.56 3.02
N ILE A 612 -47.53 2.26 3.90
CA ILE A 612 -47.54 1.97 5.34
C ILE A 612 -48.08 0.57 5.62
N SER A 613 -49.21 0.21 4.99
CA SER A 613 -49.83 -1.11 5.16
C SER A 613 -48.88 -2.23 4.77
N ALA A 614 -48.18 -2.10 3.63
CA ALA A 614 -47.20 -3.08 3.17
C ALA A 614 -46.08 -3.37 4.19
N THR A 615 -45.67 -2.37 5.00
CA THR A 615 -44.63 -2.57 6.03
C THR A 615 -45.08 -3.39 7.25
N VAL A 616 -46.40 -3.53 7.46
CA VAL A 616 -46.99 -4.22 8.62
C VAL A 616 -47.54 -5.60 8.23
N MET A 617 -47.78 -5.84 6.94
CA MET A 617 -48.33 -7.10 6.44
C MET A 617 -47.38 -8.28 6.62
N ARG A 618 -47.92 -9.41 7.09
CA ARG A 618 -47.20 -10.69 7.23
C ARG A 618 -47.33 -11.57 5.99
N ASN A 619 -48.50 -11.53 5.34
CA ASN A 619 -48.75 -12.29 4.13
C ASN A 619 -48.04 -11.62 2.94
N ARG A 620 -47.08 -12.33 2.34
CA ARG A 620 -46.24 -11.80 1.25
C ARG A 620 -47.03 -11.45 0.00
N LEU A 621 -48.03 -12.27 -0.33
CA LEU A 621 -48.91 -12.07 -1.47
C LEU A 621 -49.69 -10.76 -1.29
N ALA A 622 -50.28 -10.60 -0.11
CA ALA A 622 -51.04 -9.41 0.22
C ALA A 622 -50.15 -8.15 0.25
N ALA A 623 -48.93 -8.25 0.78
CA ALA A 623 -47.95 -7.16 0.77
C ALA A 623 -47.58 -6.73 -0.66
N VAL A 624 -47.32 -7.68 -1.57
CA VAL A 624 -47.02 -7.36 -2.98
C VAL A 624 -48.20 -6.70 -3.69
N LEU A 625 -49.43 -7.17 -3.47
CA LEU A 625 -50.62 -6.55 -4.05
C LEU A 625 -50.79 -5.10 -3.57
N VAL A 626 -50.54 -4.84 -2.28
CA VAL A 626 -50.60 -3.50 -1.71
C VAL A 626 -49.46 -2.61 -2.23
N VAL A 627 -48.24 -3.14 -2.41
CA VAL A 627 -47.16 -2.41 -3.11
C VAL A 627 -47.59 -2.08 -4.54
N GLY A 628 -48.32 -2.97 -5.22
CA GLY A 628 -48.92 -2.70 -6.54
C GLY A 628 -49.73 -1.42 -6.62
N VAL A 629 -50.52 -1.13 -5.57
CA VAL A 629 -51.32 0.11 -5.47
C VAL A 629 -50.42 1.35 -5.51
N THR A 630 -49.20 1.27 -4.99
CA THR A 630 -48.25 2.40 -5.05
C THR A 630 -47.78 2.66 -6.49
N GLY A 631 -47.54 1.61 -7.27
CA GLY A 631 -47.15 1.73 -8.68
C GLY A 631 -48.26 2.27 -9.57
N TYR A 632 -49.49 1.78 -9.42
CA TYR A 632 -50.66 2.36 -10.11
C TYR A 632 -50.91 3.80 -9.66
N GLY A 633 -50.75 4.13 -8.38
CA GLY A 633 -50.85 5.50 -7.89
C GLY A 633 -49.81 6.43 -8.53
N CYS A 634 -48.56 5.98 -8.67
CA CYS A 634 -47.52 6.72 -9.41
C CYS A 634 -47.90 6.94 -10.88
N GLY A 635 -48.44 5.93 -11.57
CA GLY A 635 -48.93 6.08 -12.94
C GLY A 635 -50.07 7.09 -13.07
N THR A 636 -51.01 7.12 -12.12
CA THR A 636 -52.07 8.14 -12.07
C THR A 636 -51.50 9.54 -11.84
N LEU A 637 -50.48 9.69 -10.99
CA LEU A 637 -49.79 10.97 -10.80
C LEU A 637 -49.12 11.44 -12.10
N TYR A 638 -48.48 10.55 -12.87
CA TYR A 638 -47.91 10.91 -14.18
C TYR A 638 -48.96 11.46 -15.15
N ILE A 639 -50.18 10.91 -15.17
CA ILE A 639 -51.29 11.47 -15.97
C ILE A 639 -51.60 12.90 -15.54
N PHE A 640 -51.69 13.17 -14.24
CA PHE A 640 -51.95 14.53 -13.75
C PHE A 640 -50.82 15.51 -14.03
N TYR A 641 -49.60 15.03 -14.27
CA TYR A 641 -48.47 15.84 -14.73
C TYR A 641 -48.34 15.90 -16.26
N GLY A 642 -49.29 15.33 -17.01
CA GLY A 642 -49.29 15.38 -18.47
C GLY A 642 -48.27 14.44 -19.13
N ALA A 643 -47.88 13.35 -18.45
CA ALA A 643 -46.92 12.36 -18.94
C ALA A 643 -47.60 11.01 -19.27
N PRO A 644 -48.40 10.93 -20.36
CA PRO A 644 -49.18 9.74 -20.70
C PRO A 644 -48.32 8.52 -21.08
N ASP A 645 -47.17 8.71 -21.75
CA ASP A 645 -46.25 7.62 -22.08
C ASP A 645 -45.67 6.95 -20.83
N LEU A 646 -45.27 7.76 -19.84
CA LEU A 646 -44.76 7.27 -18.56
C LEU A 646 -45.85 6.56 -17.76
N ALA A 647 -47.09 7.08 -17.79
CA ALA A 647 -48.22 6.44 -17.14
C ALA A 647 -48.53 5.06 -17.76
N LEU A 648 -48.62 4.99 -19.09
CA LEU A 648 -48.88 3.75 -19.82
C LEU A 648 -47.82 2.70 -19.51
N THR A 649 -46.54 3.07 -19.63
CA THR A 649 -45.42 2.16 -19.33
C THR A 649 -45.42 1.74 -17.86
N GLN A 650 -45.65 2.66 -16.92
CA GLN A 650 -45.74 2.33 -15.49
C GLN A 650 -46.84 1.32 -15.20
N PHE A 651 -48.05 1.48 -15.75
CA PHE A 651 -49.14 0.52 -15.55
C PHE A 651 -48.81 -0.87 -16.13
N LEU A 652 -48.21 -0.92 -17.33
CA LEU A 652 -47.82 -2.16 -17.96
C LEU A 652 -46.72 -2.89 -17.17
N VAL A 653 -45.68 -2.15 -16.73
CA VAL A 653 -44.60 -2.69 -15.90
C VAL A 653 -45.11 -3.13 -14.54
N GLU A 654 -45.99 -2.36 -13.89
CA GLU A 654 -46.57 -2.74 -12.60
C GLU A 654 -47.37 -4.05 -12.73
N THR A 655 -48.20 -4.16 -13.77
CA THR A 655 -48.96 -5.38 -14.04
C THR A 655 -48.03 -6.57 -14.28
N LEU A 656 -46.98 -6.38 -15.07
CA LEU A 656 -46.01 -7.43 -15.37
C LEU A 656 -45.23 -7.85 -14.11
N THR A 657 -44.72 -6.89 -13.34
CA THR A 657 -43.94 -7.17 -12.12
C THR A 657 -44.79 -7.87 -11.07
N LEU A 658 -46.06 -7.50 -10.90
CA LEU A 658 -47.00 -8.24 -10.05
C LEU A 658 -47.09 -9.72 -10.48
N VAL A 659 -47.27 -10.00 -11.76
CA VAL A 659 -47.28 -11.38 -12.28
C VAL A 659 -45.96 -12.09 -11.97
N VAL A 660 -44.82 -11.45 -12.25
CA VAL A 660 -43.50 -12.05 -11.98
C VAL A 660 -43.31 -12.36 -10.50
N PHE A 661 -43.70 -11.44 -9.61
CA PHE A 661 -43.67 -11.67 -8.17
C PHE A 661 -44.59 -12.82 -7.77
N LEU A 662 -45.79 -12.95 -8.34
CA LEU A 662 -46.69 -14.07 -8.08
C LEU A 662 -46.06 -15.41 -8.48
N LEU A 663 -45.38 -15.47 -9.63
CA LEU A 663 -44.68 -16.66 -10.12
C LEU A 663 -43.53 -17.08 -9.21
N VAL A 664 -42.85 -16.12 -8.56
CA VAL A 664 -41.76 -16.41 -7.61
C VAL A 664 -42.32 -16.74 -6.23
N LEU A 665 -43.25 -15.94 -5.70
CA LEU A 665 -43.76 -16.05 -4.33
C LEU A 665 -44.46 -17.37 -4.05
N ARG A 666 -45.04 -18.05 -5.06
CA ARG A 666 -45.62 -19.39 -4.90
C ARG A 666 -44.63 -20.47 -4.48
N THR A 667 -43.32 -20.22 -4.63
CA THR A 667 -42.24 -21.13 -4.17
C THR A 667 -41.77 -20.83 -2.75
N LEU A 668 -42.19 -19.70 -2.18
CA LEU A 668 -41.78 -19.23 -0.87
C LEU A 668 -42.91 -19.40 0.15
N PRO A 669 -42.61 -19.48 1.46
CA PRO A 669 -43.63 -19.51 2.49
C PRO A 669 -44.55 -18.29 2.41
N ALA A 670 -45.86 -18.50 2.52
CA ALA A 670 -46.88 -17.46 2.38
C ALA A 670 -46.73 -16.31 3.40
N GLU A 671 -46.23 -16.63 4.60
CA GLU A 671 -45.96 -15.65 5.66
C GLU A 671 -44.46 -15.41 5.88
N SER A 672 -44.13 -14.20 6.31
CA SER A 672 -42.82 -13.85 6.87
C SER A 672 -42.73 -14.24 8.35
N ASP A 673 -41.51 -14.60 8.79
CA ASP A 673 -41.27 -14.97 10.19
C ASP A 673 -41.44 -13.75 11.13
N ALA A 674 -42.38 -13.87 12.06
CA ALA A 674 -42.76 -12.82 12.99
C ALA A 674 -41.62 -12.40 13.94
N THR A 675 -40.70 -13.32 14.27
CA THR A 675 -39.57 -13.01 15.16
C THR A 675 -38.57 -12.09 14.46
N HIS A 676 -38.27 -12.36 13.20
CA HIS A 676 -37.41 -11.54 12.34
C HIS A 676 -37.98 -10.17 12.00
N MET A 677 -39.30 -10.03 11.90
CA MET A 677 -39.97 -8.72 11.69
C MET A 677 -39.90 -7.81 12.91
N LYS A 678 -39.99 -8.37 14.13
CA LYS A 678 -39.94 -7.59 15.37
C LYS A 678 -38.51 -7.21 15.77
N ARG A 679 -37.53 -8.02 15.40
CA ARG A 679 -36.12 -7.79 15.71
C ARG A 679 -35.60 -6.53 14.98
N HIS A 680 -35.06 -5.57 15.74
CA HIS A 680 -34.55 -4.28 15.23
C HIS A 680 -35.58 -3.41 14.49
N ARG A 681 -36.87 -3.50 14.84
CA ARG A 681 -37.93 -2.69 14.20
C ARG A 681 -37.69 -1.18 14.32
N LEU A 682 -37.42 -0.70 15.53
CA LEU A 682 -37.23 0.74 15.80
C LEU A 682 -36.05 1.35 15.00
N PRO A 683 -34.81 0.80 15.04
CA PRO A 683 -33.70 1.39 14.29
C PRO A 683 -33.93 1.32 12.77
N ARG A 684 -34.60 0.28 12.25
CA ARG A 684 -34.98 0.21 10.83
C ARG A 684 -36.00 1.28 10.46
N ALA A 685 -37.01 1.50 11.29
CA ALA A 685 -38.01 2.54 11.08
C ALA A 685 -37.37 3.93 11.11
N LEU A 686 -36.55 4.22 12.12
CA LEU A 686 -35.82 5.48 12.24
C LEU A 686 -34.95 5.74 11.01
N LEU A 687 -34.19 4.74 10.56
CA LEU A 687 -33.35 4.86 9.36
C LEU A 687 -34.20 5.08 8.10
N ALA A 688 -35.27 4.33 7.90
CA ALA A 688 -36.16 4.50 6.75
C ALA A 688 -36.80 5.89 6.72
N THR A 689 -37.26 6.39 7.87
CA THR A 689 -37.80 7.75 8.01
C THR A 689 -36.72 8.80 7.75
N ALA A 690 -35.51 8.62 8.28
CA ALA A 690 -34.39 9.52 8.04
C ALA A 690 -34.02 9.59 6.55
N VAL A 691 -33.96 8.44 5.86
CA VAL A 691 -33.71 8.37 4.41
C VAL A 691 -34.83 9.02 3.62
N GLY A 692 -36.09 8.74 3.96
CA GLY A 692 -37.24 9.38 3.31
C GLY A 692 -37.18 10.90 3.44
N ALA A 693 -37.00 11.40 4.67
CA ALA A 693 -36.87 12.82 4.95
C ALA A 693 -35.67 13.46 4.24
N SER A 694 -34.51 12.78 4.21
CA SER A 694 -33.30 13.30 3.56
C SER A 694 -33.47 13.41 2.05
N VAL A 695 -34.05 12.39 1.40
CA VAL A 695 -34.30 12.38 -0.05
C VAL A 695 -35.31 13.47 -0.41
N THR A 696 -36.38 13.62 0.37
CA THR A 696 -37.37 14.69 0.16
C THR A 696 -36.74 16.08 0.33
N ALA A 697 -35.97 16.30 1.40
CA ALA A 697 -35.29 17.58 1.63
C ALA A 697 -34.32 17.90 0.49
N LEU A 698 -33.50 16.92 0.07
CA LEU A 698 -32.58 17.09 -1.04
C LEU A 698 -33.30 17.43 -2.35
N ALA A 699 -34.41 16.75 -2.66
CA ALA A 699 -35.20 17.04 -3.86
C ALA A 699 -35.79 18.46 -3.83
N VAL A 700 -36.33 18.90 -2.68
CA VAL A 700 -36.86 20.26 -2.50
C VAL A 700 -35.78 21.33 -2.72
N TYR A 701 -34.61 21.18 -2.09
CA TYR A 701 -33.51 22.13 -2.28
C TYR A 701 -32.91 22.07 -3.69
N ALA A 702 -32.83 20.90 -4.31
CA ALA A 702 -32.37 20.76 -5.70
C ALA A 702 -33.32 21.43 -6.70
N MET A 703 -34.63 21.40 -6.45
CA MET A 703 -35.60 22.14 -7.26
C MET A 703 -35.47 23.65 -7.05
N ALA A 704 -35.29 24.10 -5.80
CA ALA A 704 -35.10 25.53 -5.47
C ALA A 704 -33.83 26.13 -6.09
N ALA A 705 -32.79 25.33 -6.27
CA ALA A 705 -31.51 25.77 -6.86
C ALA A 705 -31.56 26.00 -8.39
N ARG A 706 -32.66 25.65 -9.07
CA ARG A 706 -32.77 25.80 -10.54
C ARG A 706 -32.99 27.27 -10.93
N LYS A 707 -31.95 27.91 -11.46
CA LYS A 707 -31.97 29.34 -11.87
C LYS A 707 -31.92 29.56 -13.39
N THR A 708 -31.76 28.51 -14.20
CA THR A 708 -31.59 28.59 -15.66
C THR A 708 -32.83 28.10 -16.40
N ARG A 709 -32.99 28.58 -17.65
CA ARG A 709 -34.09 28.18 -18.53
C ARG A 709 -34.10 26.65 -18.75
N PRO A 710 -35.22 25.94 -18.52
CA PRO A 710 -35.28 24.50 -18.71
C PRO A 710 -35.11 24.07 -20.16
N LEU A 711 -34.32 23.02 -20.41
CA LEU A 711 -34.20 22.42 -21.74
C LEU A 711 -35.54 21.89 -22.27
N ALA A 712 -36.47 21.52 -21.37
CA ALA A 712 -37.78 20.97 -21.72
C ALA A 712 -38.60 21.86 -22.66
N GLU A 713 -38.41 23.18 -22.62
CA GLU A 713 -39.11 24.11 -23.51
C GLU A 713 -38.66 23.99 -24.98
N LEU A 714 -37.46 23.48 -25.25
CA LEU A 714 -36.89 23.37 -26.60
C LEU A 714 -37.13 21.99 -27.23
N LEU A 715 -37.55 21.00 -26.44
CA LEU A 715 -37.69 19.62 -26.88
C LEU A 715 -38.85 19.37 -27.86
N PRO A 716 -40.04 19.98 -27.71
CA PRO A 716 -41.14 19.76 -28.65
C PRO A 716 -40.81 20.16 -30.09
N ASP A 717 -40.21 21.34 -30.27
CA ASP A 717 -39.78 21.83 -31.58
C ASP A 717 -38.68 20.95 -32.17
N ALA A 718 -37.69 20.55 -31.35
CA ALA A 718 -36.64 19.64 -31.79
C ALA A 718 -37.22 18.28 -32.23
N ALA A 719 -38.18 17.73 -31.47
CA ALA A 719 -38.83 16.47 -31.82
C ALA A 719 -39.64 16.56 -33.11
N TYR A 720 -40.40 17.65 -33.31
CA TYR A 720 -41.25 17.81 -34.48
C TYR A 720 -40.45 18.13 -35.75
N TYR A 721 -39.54 19.10 -35.68
CA TYR A 721 -38.82 19.59 -36.86
C TYR A 721 -37.61 18.72 -37.23
N ARG A 722 -36.89 18.15 -36.24
CA ARG A 722 -35.70 17.30 -36.51
C ARG A 722 -36.02 15.82 -36.43
N GLY A 723 -36.71 15.38 -35.38
CA GLY A 723 -37.08 13.97 -35.20
C GLY A 723 -38.35 13.55 -35.95
N HIS A 724 -39.03 14.51 -36.58
CA HIS A 724 -40.17 14.28 -37.47
C HIS A 724 -41.39 13.60 -36.85
N GLY A 725 -41.55 13.65 -35.53
CA GLY A 725 -42.68 13.06 -34.80
C GLY A 725 -43.36 14.04 -33.85
N ALA A 726 -44.65 13.85 -33.60
CA ALA A 726 -45.43 14.67 -32.67
C ALA A 726 -45.27 14.24 -31.21
N ASN A 727 -44.91 12.99 -30.94
CA ASN A 727 -44.65 12.52 -29.58
C ASN A 727 -43.22 12.86 -29.16
N THR A 728 -43.07 13.95 -28.41
CA THR A 728 -41.75 14.42 -27.93
C THR A 728 -41.02 13.37 -27.10
N VAL A 729 -41.72 12.60 -26.26
CA VAL A 729 -41.10 11.59 -25.38
C VAL A 729 -40.54 10.45 -26.21
N ASN A 730 -41.37 9.86 -27.08
CA ASN A 730 -40.91 8.74 -27.90
C ASN A 730 -39.79 9.16 -28.85
N VAL A 731 -39.91 10.29 -29.54
CA VAL A 731 -38.84 10.82 -30.42
C VAL A 731 -37.53 11.06 -29.64
N LEU A 732 -37.61 11.51 -28.38
CA LEU A 732 -36.42 11.65 -27.55
C LEU A 732 -35.76 10.29 -27.27
N LEU A 733 -36.56 9.26 -26.99
CA LEU A 733 -36.06 7.91 -26.68
C LEU A 733 -35.51 7.17 -27.91
N VAL A 734 -36.07 7.37 -29.11
CA VAL A 734 -35.66 6.60 -30.30
C VAL A 734 -34.75 7.36 -31.27
N ASP A 735 -34.58 8.67 -31.09
CA ASP A 735 -33.79 9.52 -31.99
C ASP A 735 -32.80 10.41 -31.20
N ILE A 736 -33.29 11.44 -30.51
CA ILE A 736 -32.43 12.50 -29.92
C ILE A 736 -31.49 11.96 -28.82
N ARG A 737 -31.97 11.06 -27.96
CA ARG A 737 -31.23 10.40 -26.88
C ARG A 737 -31.30 8.87 -27.01
N ALA A 738 -31.29 8.37 -28.24
CA ALA A 738 -31.38 6.93 -28.53
C ALA A 738 -30.29 6.06 -27.88
N TRP A 739 -29.15 6.68 -27.53
CA TRP A 739 -28.09 6.04 -26.75
C TRP A 739 -28.55 5.55 -25.37
N ASP A 740 -29.42 6.30 -24.68
CA ASP A 740 -29.95 5.92 -23.37
C ASP A 740 -30.79 4.64 -23.53
N THR A 741 -31.69 4.62 -24.53
CA THR A 741 -32.55 3.47 -24.84
C THR A 741 -31.73 2.24 -25.25
N LEU A 742 -30.65 2.41 -26.02
CA LEU A 742 -29.73 1.31 -26.36
C LEU A 742 -29.06 0.72 -25.10
N GLY A 743 -28.72 1.57 -24.14
CA GLY A 743 -28.21 1.15 -22.83
C GLY A 743 -29.25 0.38 -22.03
N GLU A 744 -30.48 0.90 -21.93
CA GLU A 744 -31.59 0.28 -21.20
C GLU A 744 -31.93 -1.12 -21.76
N ILE A 745 -32.08 -1.28 -23.08
CA ILE A 745 -32.36 -2.59 -23.67
C ILE A 745 -31.21 -3.58 -23.49
N SER A 746 -29.97 -3.08 -23.46
CA SER A 746 -28.80 -3.91 -23.16
C SER A 746 -28.83 -4.39 -21.70
N VAL A 747 -29.22 -3.53 -20.75
CA VAL A 747 -29.41 -3.92 -19.34
C VAL A 747 -30.52 -4.95 -19.20
N LEU A 748 -31.65 -4.80 -19.92
CA LEU A 748 -32.72 -5.79 -19.92
C LEU A 748 -32.27 -7.14 -20.45
N LEU A 749 -31.47 -7.16 -21.52
CA LEU A 749 -30.89 -8.38 -22.06
C LEU A 749 -29.95 -9.07 -21.05
N VAL A 750 -29.07 -8.30 -20.40
CA VAL A 750 -28.17 -8.82 -19.35
C VAL A 750 -28.96 -9.36 -18.16
N ALA A 751 -30.03 -8.67 -17.74
CA ALA A 751 -30.89 -9.13 -16.68
C ALA A 751 -31.62 -10.44 -17.05
N ALA A 752 -32.19 -10.52 -18.26
CA ALA A 752 -32.85 -11.73 -18.76
C ALA A 752 -31.89 -12.93 -18.76
N THR A 753 -30.75 -12.77 -19.43
CA THR A 753 -29.74 -13.81 -19.57
C THR A 753 -29.13 -14.20 -18.22
N GLY A 754 -28.93 -13.23 -17.31
CA GLY A 754 -28.50 -13.47 -15.93
C GLY A 754 -29.50 -14.33 -15.16
N VAL A 755 -30.78 -13.99 -15.17
CA VAL A 755 -31.86 -14.78 -14.54
C VAL A 755 -31.91 -16.18 -15.14
N ALA A 756 -31.92 -16.30 -16.47
CA ALA A 756 -31.92 -17.60 -17.14
C ALA A 756 -30.69 -18.45 -16.75
N SER A 757 -29.49 -17.86 -16.70
CA SER A 757 -28.26 -18.57 -16.33
C SER A 757 -28.30 -19.12 -14.89
N MET A 758 -28.89 -18.36 -13.95
CA MET A 758 -29.04 -18.78 -12.56
C MET A 758 -30.07 -19.90 -12.40
N VAL A 759 -31.15 -19.88 -13.18
CA VAL A 759 -32.22 -20.88 -13.11
C VAL A 759 -31.84 -22.18 -13.84
N PHE A 760 -31.19 -22.11 -15.00
CA PHE A 760 -30.91 -23.27 -15.86
C PHE A 760 -29.55 -23.96 -15.62
N ARG A 761 -28.93 -23.80 -14.44
CA ARG A 761 -27.54 -24.18 -14.00
C ARG A 761 -26.78 -25.30 -14.75
N HIS A 762 -27.45 -26.35 -15.27
CA HIS A 762 -26.81 -27.53 -15.90
C HIS A 762 -27.43 -28.00 -17.24
N ARG A 763 -28.36 -27.27 -17.89
CA ARG A 763 -28.94 -27.70 -19.19
C ARG A 763 -29.01 -26.57 -20.21
N ARG A 764 -28.84 -26.93 -21.49
CA ARG A 764 -28.86 -26.01 -22.64
C ARG A 764 -30.17 -25.23 -22.73
N PHE A 765 -30.05 -23.98 -23.16
CA PHE A 765 -31.16 -23.12 -23.58
C PHE A 765 -32.00 -23.84 -24.65
N GLY A 766 -33.32 -23.92 -24.46
CA GLY A 766 -34.24 -24.56 -25.41
C GLY A 766 -35.66 -24.03 -25.26
N SER A 767 -36.49 -24.11 -26.31
CA SER A 767 -37.86 -23.59 -26.33
C SER A 767 -38.75 -24.17 -25.22
N ALA A 768 -39.82 -23.44 -24.85
CA ALA A 768 -40.84 -23.97 -23.94
C ALA A 768 -41.39 -25.32 -24.44
N PRO A 769 -41.67 -26.28 -23.55
CA PRO A 769 -42.15 -27.61 -23.93
C PRO A 769 -43.49 -27.49 -24.67
N ARG A 770 -43.66 -28.30 -25.72
CA ARG A 770 -44.87 -28.33 -26.55
C ARG A 770 -45.72 -29.55 -26.24
N VAL A 771 -46.97 -29.53 -26.68
CA VAL A 771 -47.88 -30.68 -26.53
C VAL A 771 -47.27 -31.88 -27.27
N PRO A 772 -47.11 -33.06 -26.63
CA PRO A 772 -46.57 -34.25 -27.28
C PRO A 772 -47.40 -34.63 -28.52
N LYS A 773 -46.73 -34.98 -29.63
CA LYS A 773 -47.42 -35.30 -30.91
C LYS A 773 -48.39 -36.49 -30.80
N ASP A 774 -48.17 -37.38 -29.84
CA ASP A 774 -48.99 -38.58 -29.61
C ASP A 774 -50.16 -38.32 -28.63
N HIS A 775 -50.33 -37.09 -28.14
CA HIS A 775 -51.43 -36.74 -27.25
C HIS A 775 -52.75 -36.66 -28.02
N ARG A 776 -53.70 -37.54 -27.69
CA ARG A 776 -55.05 -37.53 -28.26
C ARG A 776 -55.93 -36.55 -27.47
N PRO A 777 -56.49 -35.50 -28.09
CA PRO A 777 -57.35 -34.54 -27.39
C PRO A 777 -58.58 -35.25 -26.84
N THR A 778 -58.97 -34.90 -25.61
CA THR A 778 -60.24 -35.33 -25.02
C THR A 778 -61.42 -34.74 -25.81
N PRO A 779 -62.55 -35.46 -25.96
CA PRO A 779 -63.70 -35.00 -26.75
C PRO A 779 -64.43 -33.78 -26.15
N ASP A 780 -64.13 -33.39 -24.91
CA ASP A 780 -64.57 -32.12 -24.33
C ASP A 780 -63.77 -30.95 -24.94
N ILE A 781 -64.50 -29.95 -25.45
CA ILE A 781 -63.99 -28.86 -26.29
C ILE A 781 -63.07 -27.95 -25.46
N THR A 782 -61.78 -28.23 -25.45
CA THR A 782 -60.77 -27.42 -24.81
C THR A 782 -60.07 -26.57 -25.87
N TRP A 783 -60.26 -25.24 -25.77
CA TRP A 783 -59.88 -24.30 -26.83
C TRP A 783 -58.37 -24.00 -26.87
N LEU A 784 -57.67 -24.20 -25.75
CA LEU A 784 -56.22 -24.06 -25.64
C LEU A 784 -55.59 -25.45 -25.63
N ARG A 785 -54.76 -25.77 -26.63
CA ARG A 785 -54.17 -27.11 -26.78
C ARG A 785 -53.35 -27.54 -25.56
N GLY A 786 -52.69 -26.60 -24.88
CA GLY A 786 -51.91 -26.88 -23.68
C GLY A 786 -52.75 -27.10 -22.42
N SER A 787 -54.01 -26.67 -22.41
CA SER A 787 -54.87 -26.72 -21.22
C SER A 787 -55.24 -28.16 -20.82
N ASP A 788 -55.28 -29.11 -21.77
CA ASP A 788 -55.58 -30.52 -21.50
C ASP A 788 -54.52 -31.24 -20.69
N LEU A 789 -53.29 -30.74 -20.74
CA LEU A 789 -52.17 -31.27 -19.97
C LEU A 789 -52.10 -30.67 -18.55
N ARG A 790 -53.04 -29.80 -18.19
CA ARG A 790 -53.14 -29.21 -16.86
C ARG A 790 -54.15 -30.00 -16.02
N ASP A 791 -53.83 -30.19 -14.74
CA ASP A 791 -54.73 -30.84 -13.79
C ASP A 791 -56.14 -30.18 -13.82
N PRO A 792 -57.22 -30.95 -14.09
CA PRO A 792 -58.59 -30.44 -14.14
C PRO A 792 -59.01 -29.61 -12.93
N ARG A 793 -58.46 -29.90 -11.74
CA ARG A 793 -58.76 -29.17 -10.49
C ARG A 793 -58.24 -27.72 -10.48
N HIS A 794 -57.30 -27.41 -11.35
CA HIS A 794 -56.64 -26.10 -11.45
C HIS A 794 -56.98 -25.37 -12.76
N ARG A 795 -57.96 -25.88 -13.54
CA ARG A 795 -58.46 -25.25 -14.77
C ARG A 795 -59.56 -24.25 -14.44
N SER A 796 -59.60 -23.14 -15.18
CA SER A 796 -60.65 -22.12 -15.06
C SER A 796 -61.23 -21.85 -16.45
N LEU A 797 -62.43 -22.36 -16.70
CA LEU A 797 -63.16 -22.17 -17.95
C LEU A 797 -63.37 -20.69 -18.28
N VAL A 798 -63.63 -19.87 -17.25
CA VAL A 798 -63.80 -18.41 -17.40
C VAL A 798 -62.53 -17.78 -17.93
N LEU A 799 -61.37 -18.16 -17.40
CA LEU A 799 -60.08 -17.62 -17.83
C LEU A 799 -59.72 -18.07 -19.25
N GLU A 800 -60.01 -19.33 -19.62
CA GLU A 800 -59.77 -19.84 -20.97
C GLU A 800 -60.62 -19.09 -22.02
N VAL A 801 -61.92 -18.91 -21.76
CA VAL A 801 -62.84 -18.19 -22.66
C VAL A 801 -62.47 -16.71 -22.75
N ALA A 802 -62.17 -16.06 -21.63
CA ALA A 802 -61.76 -14.66 -21.62
C ALA A 802 -60.45 -14.46 -22.40
N THR A 803 -59.47 -15.34 -22.20
CA THR A 803 -58.18 -15.30 -22.91
C THR A 803 -58.37 -15.40 -24.42
N ARG A 804 -59.30 -16.23 -24.89
CA ARG A 804 -59.60 -16.38 -26.32
C ARG A 804 -60.06 -15.07 -26.97
N MET A 805 -60.90 -14.30 -26.29
CA MET A 805 -61.43 -13.04 -26.82
C MET A 805 -60.42 -11.89 -26.66
N ILE A 806 -59.76 -11.83 -25.51
CA ILE A 806 -58.91 -10.70 -25.14
C ILE A 806 -57.52 -10.79 -25.79
N PHE A 807 -56.97 -11.99 -26.00
CA PHE A 807 -55.61 -12.14 -26.53
C PHE A 807 -55.42 -11.47 -27.91
N PRO A 808 -56.25 -11.72 -28.94
CA PRO A 808 -56.11 -11.05 -30.24
C PRO A 808 -56.26 -9.53 -30.12
N LEU A 809 -57.15 -9.06 -29.25
CA LEU A 809 -57.37 -7.63 -29.00
C LEU A 809 -56.11 -6.97 -28.42
N ILE A 810 -55.50 -7.57 -27.39
CA ILE A 810 -54.26 -7.05 -26.79
C ILE A 810 -53.12 -7.09 -27.81
N MET A 811 -53.03 -8.12 -28.66
CA MET A 811 -52.02 -8.18 -29.70
C MET A 811 -52.19 -7.09 -30.77
N VAL A 812 -53.42 -6.79 -31.17
CA VAL A 812 -53.71 -5.65 -32.07
C VAL A 812 -53.35 -4.34 -31.40
N LEU A 813 -53.70 -4.16 -30.13
CA LEU A 813 -53.35 -2.97 -29.35
C LEU A 813 -51.83 -2.80 -29.21
N SER A 814 -51.10 -3.89 -29.02
CA SER A 814 -49.63 -3.92 -28.98
C SER A 814 -49.01 -3.39 -30.28
N VAL A 815 -49.51 -3.86 -31.43
CA VAL A 815 -49.08 -3.40 -32.75
C VAL A 815 -49.47 -1.94 -32.97
N TYR A 816 -50.65 -1.54 -32.51
CA TYR A 816 -51.09 -0.14 -32.56
C TYR A 816 -50.15 0.77 -31.76
N PHE A 817 -49.84 0.45 -30.51
CA PHE A 817 -48.92 1.26 -29.70
C PHE A 817 -47.53 1.34 -30.31
N PHE A 818 -47.04 0.26 -30.93
CA PHE A 818 -45.78 0.27 -31.65
C PHE A 818 -45.78 1.24 -32.84
N PHE A 819 -46.77 1.14 -33.75
CA PHE A 819 -46.80 2.01 -34.94
C PHE A 819 -47.21 3.46 -34.64
N ALA A 820 -48.11 3.67 -33.68
CA ALA A 820 -48.65 4.98 -33.35
C ALA A 820 -47.70 5.80 -32.43
N GLY A 821 -46.73 5.14 -31.80
CA GLY A 821 -45.83 5.72 -30.80
C GLY A 821 -45.06 6.96 -31.23
N HIS A 822 -44.78 7.12 -32.54
CA HIS A 822 -44.05 8.28 -33.05
C HIS A 822 -44.87 9.60 -32.98
N ASN A 823 -46.20 9.50 -32.91
CA ASN A 823 -47.10 10.66 -32.91
C ASN A 823 -48.09 10.68 -31.74
N THR A 824 -48.33 9.55 -31.10
CA THR A 824 -49.27 9.39 -29.97
C THR A 824 -48.61 8.59 -28.86
N PRO A 825 -49.17 8.58 -27.64
CA PRO A 825 -48.58 7.82 -26.55
C PRO A 825 -48.42 6.33 -26.88
N GLY A 826 -47.22 5.79 -26.71
CA GLY A 826 -46.83 4.45 -27.17
C GLY A 826 -45.35 4.37 -27.57
N GLY A 827 -45.03 3.33 -28.33
CA GLY A 827 -43.67 3.01 -28.77
C GLY A 827 -43.38 1.52 -28.62
N GLY A 828 -42.16 1.10 -28.97
CA GLY A 828 -41.72 -0.28 -28.95
C GLY A 828 -41.69 -0.88 -27.55
N PHE A 829 -41.38 -0.09 -26.52
CA PHE A 829 -41.40 -0.56 -25.13
C PHE A 829 -42.82 -0.89 -24.64
N ALA A 830 -43.75 0.07 -24.75
CA ALA A 830 -45.14 -0.09 -24.33
C ALA A 830 -45.86 -1.16 -25.17
N GLY A 831 -45.62 -1.18 -26.49
CA GLY A 831 -46.10 -2.24 -27.38
C GLY A 831 -45.56 -3.60 -26.93
N GLY A 832 -44.25 -3.73 -26.75
CA GLY A 832 -43.61 -4.98 -26.35
C GLY A 832 -44.13 -5.53 -25.01
N LEU A 833 -44.33 -4.67 -24.01
CA LEU A 833 -44.94 -5.05 -22.73
C LEU A 833 -46.40 -5.48 -22.89
N THR A 834 -47.16 -4.81 -23.76
CA THR A 834 -48.55 -5.16 -24.06
C THR A 834 -48.64 -6.55 -24.69
N ALA A 835 -47.80 -6.86 -25.68
CA ALA A 835 -47.67 -8.21 -26.22
C ALA A 835 -47.21 -9.22 -25.16
N GLY A 836 -46.24 -8.83 -24.31
CA GLY A 836 -45.78 -9.64 -23.19
C GLY A 836 -46.92 -10.03 -22.24
N LEU A 837 -47.77 -9.08 -21.84
CA LEU A 837 -48.95 -9.35 -21.00
C LEU A 837 -49.97 -10.26 -21.70
N ALA A 838 -50.13 -10.16 -23.03
CA ALA A 838 -50.94 -11.11 -23.79
C ALA A 838 -50.40 -12.55 -23.68
N LEU A 839 -49.07 -12.72 -23.76
CA LEU A 839 -48.42 -14.01 -23.58
C LEU A 839 -48.53 -14.53 -22.14
N VAL A 840 -48.40 -13.64 -21.15
CA VAL A 840 -48.65 -13.95 -19.73
C VAL A 840 -50.06 -14.50 -19.55
N LEU A 841 -51.07 -13.84 -20.13
CA LEU A 841 -52.46 -14.27 -20.03
C LEU A 841 -52.67 -15.69 -20.59
N ARG A 842 -52.06 -16.00 -21.75
CA ARG A 842 -52.09 -17.37 -22.31
C ARG A 842 -51.35 -18.39 -21.45
N TYR A 843 -50.22 -18.02 -20.85
CA TYR A 843 -49.51 -18.89 -19.91
C TYR A 843 -50.36 -19.16 -18.65
N LEU A 844 -51.01 -18.14 -18.08
CA LEU A 844 -51.88 -18.31 -16.91
C LEU A 844 -53.09 -19.20 -17.21
N ALA A 845 -53.66 -19.11 -18.41
CA ALA A 845 -54.78 -19.93 -18.84
C ALA A 845 -54.37 -21.38 -19.16
N GLY A 846 -53.39 -21.60 -20.04
CA GLY A 846 -53.05 -22.92 -20.59
C GLY A 846 -51.75 -23.55 -20.08
N GLY A 847 -51.03 -22.90 -19.17
CA GLY A 847 -49.78 -23.41 -18.58
C GLY A 847 -48.59 -23.41 -19.54
N ARG A 848 -47.53 -24.15 -19.16
CA ARG A 848 -46.24 -24.17 -19.89
C ARG A 848 -46.33 -24.68 -21.33
N TYR A 849 -47.23 -25.64 -21.59
CA TYR A 849 -47.40 -26.24 -22.91
C TYR A 849 -48.12 -25.31 -23.89
N GLU A 850 -49.08 -24.53 -23.39
CA GLU A 850 -49.76 -23.52 -24.20
C GLU A 850 -48.77 -22.44 -24.64
N LEU A 851 -47.92 -21.95 -23.72
CA LEU A 851 -46.87 -20.98 -24.05
C LEU A 851 -45.99 -21.46 -25.22
N GLY A 852 -45.58 -22.73 -25.22
CA GLY A 852 -44.80 -23.34 -26.31
C GLY A 852 -45.56 -23.46 -27.64
N GLU A 853 -46.89 -23.61 -27.61
CA GLU A 853 -47.74 -23.58 -28.81
C GLU A 853 -47.99 -22.15 -29.31
N THR A 854 -48.03 -21.16 -28.41
CA THR A 854 -48.29 -19.76 -28.78
C THR A 854 -47.17 -19.14 -29.60
N LEU A 855 -45.92 -19.39 -29.19
CA LEU A 855 -44.74 -18.77 -29.78
C LEU A 855 -43.59 -19.78 -29.75
N PRO A 856 -43.44 -20.62 -30.80
CA PRO A 856 -42.49 -21.74 -30.82
C PRO A 856 -41.04 -21.31 -31.05
N LEU A 857 -40.69 -20.07 -30.71
CA LEU A 857 -39.37 -19.47 -30.88
C LEU A 857 -38.61 -19.49 -29.56
N ASP A 858 -37.28 -19.58 -29.64
CA ASP A 858 -36.43 -19.44 -28.47
C ASP A 858 -36.37 -17.97 -28.04
N ALA A 859 -36.67 -17.69 -26.77
CA ALA A 859 -36.59 -16.36 -26.19
C ALA A 859 -35.22 -15.71 -26.44
N GLY A 860 -34.13 -16.48 -26.37
CA GLY A 860 -32.78 -15.99 -26.66
C GLY A 860 -32.60 -15.54 -28.11
N LYS A 861 -33.28 -16.18 -29.07
CA LYS A 861 -33.25 -15.78 -30.49
C LYS A 861 -34.03 -14.49 -30.72
N ILE A 862 -35.17 -14.31 -30.05
CA ILE A 862 -35.97 -13.08 -30.15
C ILE A 862 -35.19 -11.90 -29.55
N LEU A 863 -34.61 -12.10 -28.36
CA LEU A 863 -33.73 -11.15 -27.70
C LEU A 863 -32.53 -10.77 -28.59
N GLY A 864 -31.85 -11.77 -29.16
CA GLY A 864 -30.72 -11.56 -30.06
C GLY A 864 -31.10 -10.85 -31.36
N ALA A 865 -32.25 -11.20 -31.95
CA ALA A 865 -32.77 -10.54 -33.16
C ALA A 865 -33.14 -9.07 -32.88
N GLY A 866 -33.77 -8.79 -31.74
CA GLY A 866 -34.08 -7.43 -31.33
C GLY A 866 -32.82 -6.60 -31.10
N LEU A 867 -31.80 -7.14 -30.41
CA LEU A 867 -30.53 -6.44 -30.23
C LEU A 867 -29.81 -6.23 -31.57
N ALA A 868 -29.76 -7.25 -32.44
CA ALA A 868 -29.16 -7.12 -33.76
C ALA A 868 -29.87 -6.06 -34.61
N LEU A 869 -31.19 -5.93 -34.49
CA LEU A 869 -31.96 -4.92 -35.20
C LEU A 869 -31.72 -3.50 -34.64
N SER A 870 -31.73 -3.31 -33.32
CA SER A 870 -31.46 -2.01 -32.70
C SER A 870 -30.00 -1.57 -32.91
N ALA A 871 -29.03 -2.45 -32.67
CA ALA A 871 -27.60 -2.17 -32.90
C ALA A 871 -27.29 -2.02 -34.40
N GLY A 872 -27.91 -2.84 -35.25
CA GLY A 872 -27.82 -2.73 -36.70
C GLY A 872 -28.31 -1.36 -37.18
N THR A 873 -29.49 -0.92 -36.73
CA THR A 873 -30.03 0.40 -37.04
C THR A 873 -29.12 1.53 -36.54
N ALA A 874 -28.54 1.38 -35.35
CA ALA A 874 -27.58 2.32 -34.79
C ALA A 874 -26.31 2.47 -35.64
N THR A 875 -25.74 1.34 -36.09
CA THR A 875 -24.50 1.30 -36.88
C THR A 875 -24.71 1.59 -38.37
N ALA A 876 -25.91 1.38 -38.92
CA ALA A 876 -26.19 1.60 -40.34
C ALA A 876 -26.00 3.07 -40.75
N SER A 877 -26.30 4.03 -39.88
CA SER A 877 -26.06 5.46 -40.18
C SER A 877 -24.57 5.77 -40.36
N LEU A 878 -23.69 5.09 -39.61
CA LEU A 878 -22.23 5.22 -39.73
C LEU A 878 -21.73 4.74 -41.10
N LEU A 879 -22.29 3.64 -41.60
CA LEU A 879 -21.97 3.12 -42.95
C LEU A 879 -22.39 4.09 -44.06
N LEU A 880 -23.33 4.99 -43.78
CA LEU A 880 -23.80 6.04 -44.69
C LEU A 880 -23.04 7.37 -44.49
N GLY A 881 -22.00 7.41 -43.66
CA GLY A 881 -21.19 8.61 -43.40
C GLY A 881 -21.83 9.64 -42.46
N VAL A 882 -22.90 9.26 -41.77
CA VAL A 882 -23.67 10.12 -40.85
C VAL A 882 -23.43 9.63 -39.41
N PRO A 883 -23.47 10.49 -38.37
CA PRO A 883 -23.26 10.05 -36.98
C PRO A 883 -24.15 8.87 -36.58
N VAL A 884 -23.64 8.02 -35.67
CA VAL A 884 -24.35 6.86 -35.11
C VAL A 884 -25.72 7.26 -34.55
N LEU A 885 -26.73 6.42 -34.77
CA LEU A 885 -28.13 6.64 -34.33
C LEU A 885 -28.83 7.85 -34.97
N SER A 886 -28.38 8.32 -36.13
CA SER A 886 -29.11 9.35 -36.88
C SER A 886 -30.33 8.74 -37.60
N SER A 887 -31.49 9.36 -37.47
CA SER A 887 -32.70 8.95 -38.19
C SER A 887 -32.80 9.59 -39.59
N ALA A 888 -33.55 8.94 -40.49
CA ALA A 888 -33.87 9.43 -41.82
C ALA A 888 -35.35 9.21 -42.12
N VAL A 889 -35.93 10.05 -42.97
CA VAL A 889 -37.34 9.95 -43.38
C VAL A 889 -37.45 9.44 -44.80
N VAL A 890 -38.21 8.36 -44.98
CA VAL A 890 -38.59 7.83 -46.29
C VAL A 890 -40.07 8.16 -46.53
N LYS A 891 -40.35 8.91 -47.60
CA LYS A 891 -41.71 9.25 -48.03
C LYS A 891 -42.03 8.57 -49.34
N PHE A 892 -43.16 7.88 -49.42
CA PHE A 892 -43.65 7.27 -50.65
C PHE A 892 -45.19 7.30 -50.69
N THR A 893 -45.77 7.30 -51.89
CA THR A 893 -47.23 7.34 -52.09
C THR A 893 -47.73 5.98 -52.54
N LEU A 894 -48.62 5.37 -51.74
CA LEU A 894 -49.26 4.10 -52.07
C LEU A 894 -50.64 4.34 -52.72
N PRO A 895 -51.02 3.59 -53.77
CA PRO A 895 -52.25 3.82 -54.53
C PRO A 895 -53.56 3.80 -53.72
N LEU A 896 -53.59 3.08 -52.60
CA LEU A 896 -54.78 2.91 -51.75
C LEU A 896 -54.68 3.60 -50.37
N LEU A 897 -53.48 3.99 -49.94
CA LEU A 897 -53.19 4.45 -48.58
C LEU A 897 -52.67 5.90 -48.52
N GLY A 898 -52.48 6.56 -49.67
CA GLY A 898 -52.00 7.94 -49.73
C GLY A 898 -50.49 8.06 -49.46
N SER A 899 -50.07 9.24 -48.99
CA SER A 899 -48.67 9.51 -48.65
C SER A 899 -48.28 8.87 -47.31
N VAL A 900 -47.39 7.89 -47.36
CA VAL A 900 -46.85 7.20 -46.18
C VAL A 900 -45.48 7.78 -45.85
N LYS A 901 -45.30 8.17 -44.59
CA LYS A 901 -44.05 8.69 -44.03
C LYS A 901 -43.51 7.69 -43.02
N VAL A 902 -42.34 7.12 -43.30
CA VAL A 902 -41.65 6.18 -42.41
C VAL A 902 -40.33 6.81 -41.94
N VAL A 903 -40.10 6.80 -40.64
CA VAL A 903 -38.84 7.24 -40.04
C VAL A 903 -38.02 6.01 -39.68
N THR A 904 -36.73 5.98 -40.01
CA THR A 904 -35.87 4.81 -39.75
C THR A 904 -35.76 4.45 -38.27
N ALA A 905 -36.05 5.39 -37.37
CA ALA A 905 -36.17 5.16 -35.92
C ALA A 905 -37.20 4.07 -35.56
N LEU A 906 -38.18 3.80 -36.43
CA LEU A 906 -39.14 2.70 -36.26
C LEU A 906 -38.46 1.33 -36.21
N PHE A 907 -37.36 1.11 -36.95
CA PHE A 907 -36.61 -0.15 -36.91
C PHE A 907 -35.85 -0.33 -35.61
N PHE A 908 -35.31 0.77 -35.07
CA PHE A 908 -34.70 0.78 -33.75
C PHE A 908 -35.73 0.39 -32.68
N ASP A 909 -36.91 1.01 -32.74
CA ASP A 909 -38.04 0.76 -31.84
C ASP A 909 -38.63 -0.65 -31.99
N LEU A 910 -38.60 -1.23 -33.21
CA LEU A 910 -38.97 -2.62 -33.45
C LEU A 910 -37.99 -3.58 -32.75
N GLY A 911 -36.71 -3.24 -32.72
CA GLY A 911 -35.72 -4.00 -31.97
C GLY A 911 -36.00 -3.98 -30.46
N VAL A 912 -36.36 -2.80 -29.91
CA VAL A 912 -36.80 -2.64 -28.52
C VAL A 912 -38.03 -3.50 -28.24
N TYR A 913 -39.05 -3.45 -29.10
CA TYR A 913 -40.26 -4.26 -29.02
C TYR A 913 -39.95 -5.75 -28.90
N LEU A 914 -39.08 -6.26 -29.80
CA LEU A 914 -38.68 -7.67 -29.79
C LEU A 914 -37.92 -8.04 -28.51
N ILE A 915 -37.03 -7.18 -28.02
CA ILE A 915 -36.29 -7.43 -26.77
C ILE A 915 -37.26 -7.56 -25.60
N VAL A 916 -38.23 -6.66 -25.48
CA VAL A 916 -39.20 -6.68 -24.39
C VAL A 916 -40.08 -7.94 -24.45
N VAL A 917 -40.58 -8.32 -25.63
CA VAL A 917 -41.33 -9.57 -25.82
C VAL A 917 -40.47 -10.78 -25.45
N GLY A 918 -39.23 -10.80 -25.91
CA GLY A 918 -38.26 -11.87 -25.61
C GLY A 918 -37.97 -12.00 -24.12
N LEU A 919 -37.82 -10.87 -23.41
CA LEU A 919 -37.63 -10.82 -21.96
C LEU A 919 -38.82 -11.45 -21.22
N VAL A 920 -40.05 -11.05 -21.56
CA VAL A 920 -41.25 -11.60 -20.90
C VAL A 920 -41.37 -13.10 -21.16
N LEU A 921 -41.08 -13.54 -22.39
CA LEU A 921 -41.08 -14.96 -22.74
C LEU A 921 -40.03 -15.74 -21.93
N ASP A 922 -38.83 -15.18 -21.76
CA ASP A 922 -37.76 -15.79 -20.98
C ASP A 922 -38.11 -15.87 -19.48
N ILE A 923 -38.74 -14.83 -18.94
CA ILE A 923 -39.25 -14.83 -17.56
C ILE A 923 -40.33 -15.90 -17.36
N LEU A 924 -41.33 -15.99 -18.24
CA LEU A 924 -42.38 -17.00 -18.14
C LEU A 924 -41.84 -18.42 -18.27
N ARG A 925 -40.81 -18.61 -19.11
CA ARG A 925 -40.15 -19.90 -19.28
C ARG A 925 -39.32 -20.28 -18.04
N SER A 926 -38.53 -19.34 -17.52
CA SER A 926 -37.62 -19.58 -16.39
C SER A 926 -38.34 -19.64 -15.05
N LEU A 927 -39.13 -18.63 -14.69
CA LEU A 927 -39.79 -18.52 -13.38
C LEU A 927 -41.18 -19.18 -13.37
N GLY A 928 -41.81 -19.31 -14.54
CA GLY A 928 -43.08 -20.03 -14.70
C GLY A 928 -42.85 -21.53 -14.93
N ALA A 929 -42.60 -21.88 -16.20
CA ALA A 929 -42.61 -23.26 -16.68
C ALA A 929 -41.57 -24.18 -16.00
N LYS A 930 -40.36 -23.68 -15.73
CA LYS A 930 -39.29 -24.49 -15.12
C LYS A 930 -39.54 -24.73 -13.63
N VAL A 931 -39.96 -23.70 -12.91
CA VAL A 931 -40.35 -23.83 -11.50
C VAL A 931 -41.54 -24.77 -11.34
N ASP A 932 -42.54 -24.71 -12.24
CA ASP A 932 -43.64 -25.68 -12.28
C ASP A 932 -43.10 -27.12 -12.41
N GLU A 933 -42.13 -27.34 -13.29
CA GLU A 933 -41.52 -28.66 -13.46
C GLU A 933 -40.86 -29.19 -12.18
N GLU A 934 -40.16 -28.32 -11.44
CA GLU A 934 -39.50 -28.72 -10.19
C GLU A 934 -40.47 -28.95 -9.04
N LEU A 935 -41.57 -28.17 -8.97
CA LEU A 935 -42.61 -28.35 -7.96
C LEU A 935 -43.42 -29.63 -8.17
N TYR A 936 -43.70 -29.99 -9.42
CA TYR A 936 -44.52 -31.15 -9.78
C TYR A 936 -43.70 -32.41 -10.13
N ALA A 937 -42.37 -32.36 -10.08
CA ALA A 937 -41.54 -33.54 -10.19
C ALA A 937 -41.87 -34.50 -9.02
N PRO A 938 -42.17 -35.79 -9.27
CA PRO A 938 -42.41 -36.74 -8.20
C PRO A 938 -41.22 -36.74 -7.24
N ARG A 939 -41.48 -36.63 -5.93
CA ARG A 939 -40.49 -36.84 -4.85
C ARG A 939 -40.04 -38.32 -4.79
N GLU A 940 -39.67 -38.93 -5.91
CA GLU A 940 -39.13 -40.31 -5.94
C GLU A 940 -37.67 -40.39 -5.45
N ALA A 941 -37.05 -39.26 -5.11
CA ALA A 941 -35.66 -39.20 -4.64
C ALA A 941 -35.50 -39.03 -3.12
N ALA A 942 -36.55 -39.22 -2.31
CA ALA A 942 -36.44 -39.15 -0.84
C ALA A 942 -36.22 -40.51 -0.15
N THR A 943 -36.09 -41.61 -0.90
CA THR A 943 -35.80 -42.96 -0.38
C THR A 943 -34.73 -43.68 -1.20
N ARG A 944 -33.59 -43.03 -1.45
CA ARG A 944 -32.32 -43.69 -1.78
C ARG A 944 -31.16 -43.08 -1.01
#